data_AF-A0A0E0HNX9-F1
#
_entry.id   AF-A0A0E0HNX9-F1
#
_cell.length_a   1.000
_cell.length_b   1.000
_cell.length_c   1.000
_cell.angle_alpha   90.00
_cell.angle_beta   90.00
_cell.angle_gamma   90.00
#
_symmetry.space_group_name_H-M   'P 1'
#
loop_
_entity.id
_entity.type
_entity.pdbx_description
1 polymer ?
#
loop_
_entity_poly.entity_id
_entity_poly.type
_entity_poly.pdbx_seq_one_letter_code
_entity_poly.pdbx_strand_id
1 'polypeptide(L)'
;MTKKKLQVVRPRAVSPLPALAAAAAVAVLLLLLTAAGRPSFLGRYEAITISSVASLPSGYSSESARRAPPAVAVARVPSDCDIFRGEWVPDDGGGAAPYYTNESCPLIQEHQNCMKYGRPDLGFLRWRWRPERCELPRFDAAAFLELVRGKSMAFVGDSLARNHMQSLMCLLSKVEYPKDVSKTRDPGFRTMHYESHNFTIAVFWSPYLVTANQSSDPAAGGLWDLYLDEPDAAWAAAVAGFDYAVVSAANWFTRPSMFHERGRLVGCHYCLVPGVPDLTLRYSLRAAFRTALRALAGGAGGAGVFNGTAIVRTLSPTSHFEGGEWNKGGDCRRTRPSTANETRMSGLDLDFHTAQVEEFRRAEAAAAMASGRSAARLLLMDTTAAMVARADGHPSRYGHWAHEKVTLYNDCVHWCLPGPIDVWNEMLLQMLLLHHRSGEFSILGFLPVPMTPLNNLCNFRVKKQYYNPRCLIPAVSLLLLVVILTVSNTYFPFPTTKSRTLSYSSFSSSPGGQKAADEACNIFRGEWVPDPDAPYYTNDTCSVIHEHYDCMKYGKPDLGFVQWRWRPDSCDLPRLDPARFLSSMRGKTLAFIGDSLARNHMNSLICLLTRVAEPTTSWPSSEHTVYHYGGGYNFTVLSFWAPFLVRNELVDADGPAHAVLRTVSPSQYEGGEWNKDGNCVRTRPYRRGEKTLQGVELDFHTLQVEEFEAAKRAVTASGGSGGAVRMMLMDTTEAMIVRADAHPSRSMMKFHEVIKLPSIAHYGLRYVLPAAAVAACVLVLAAVSLPGRVPLPPLLAPEVTKNTADGVGGDRSGCDIFKGEWVPDMSGEPPPYTGESCPVIHGHYDCMRYGRPDLGYVRWRWRPDGGCEMRRFDAARFLAAMRGRSVAFVGDSLARNQMHSLVCLLSRAERPAPWTNGSYAYRFERHGLTVAAFWSPFLVRAVETDPDGPTGSGAGLWSLHLDEPDAGWAAHVGAFDHVVVSAGSWFYRPSMFYDRRGRLVGCNTCLSPNVTDLTLRYSLRMAFRSALRAAATGGARRRGGRAARRTVIVRTISPSHYENGTWNGHGDCVRTRPARRGEWELNAMEKDMHRIQVEEFAAAARKRGKGAARMMLMDATEAMAQRPDAHPSKYRLWQPDKFKVSRDCVHWCLPGAMDACNDMLFHMLIG
;
A
#
# COMPACT_ATOMS: atom_id res chain seq x y z
N MET A 1 -2.39 -58.14 45.78
CA MET A 1 -1.30 -59.13 45.93
C MET A 1 -1.09 -59.82 44.58
N THR A 2 0.07 -60.18 44.02
CA THR A 2 1.50 -59.76 44.08
C THR A 2 2.33 -60.97 43.62
N LYS A 3 3.20 -60.83 42.60
CA LYS A 3 4.43 -61.65 42.36
C LYS A 3 4.21 -63.15 42.00
N LYS A 4 5.13 -63.93 41.38
CA LYS A 4 6.29 -63.70 40.44
C LYS A 4 6.81 -65.07 39.91
N LYS A 5 7.33 -65.12 38.66
CA LYS A 5 8.38 -66.07 38.13
C LYS A 5 7.99 -67.58 38.03
N LEU A 6 8.73 -68.53 37.38
CA LEU A 6 10.10 -68.58 36.79
C LEU A 6 10.29 -69.67 35.67
N GLN A 7 11.06 -69.41 34.58
CA GLN A 7 11.79 -70.38 33.67
C GLN A 7 10.94 -71.47 32.90
N VAL A 8 11.37 -72.44 32.05
CA VAL A 8 12.61 -72.99 31.38
C VAL A 8 12.14 -73.88 30.16
N VAL A 9 12.80 -74.28 29.05
CA VAL A 9 14.05 -73.93 28.31
C VAL A 9 13.93 -74.08 26.75
N ARG A 10 14.56 -75.06 26.05
CA ARG A 10 14.69 -75.22 24.55
C ARG A 10 15.38 -76.57 24.16
N PRO A 11 15.37 -77.11 22.90
CA PRO A 11 16.04 -76.49 21.71
C PRO A 11 15.53 -76.83 20.26
N ARG A 12 15.98 -75.98 19.28
CA ARG A 12 16.19 -76.17 17.81
C ARG A 12 15.10 -76.84 16.92
N ALA A 13 14.93 -76.51 15.63
CA ALA A 13 15.29 -75.38 14.74
C ALA A 13 14.65 -75.69 13.34
N VAL A 14 14.41 -74.79 12.38
CA VAL A 14 14.56 -73.32 12.25
C VAL A 14 13.13 -72.71 12.09
N SER A 15 12.96 -71.40 11.86
CA SER A 15 11.63 -70.75 11.88
C SER A 15 11.49 -69.50 10.99
N PRO A 16 10.25 -69.14 10.54
CA PRO A 16 9.94 -67.96 9.72
C PRO A 16 9.26 -66.80 10.51
N LEU A 17 8.55 -65.92 9.79
CA LEU A 17 7.53 -64.91 10.20
C LEU A 17 8.00 -63.50 10.68
N PRO A 18 7.17 -62.45 10.49
CA PRO A 18 7.55 -61.05 10.71
C PRO A 18 7.13 -60.50 12.08
N ALA A 19 7.96 -59.61 12.66
CA ALA A 19 7.56 -58.77 13.80
C ALA A 19 8.47 -57.55 13.99
N LEU A 20 7.95 -56.33 13.72
CA LEU A 20 8.54 -55.08 14.25
C LEU A 20 7.52 -53.96 14.55
N ALA A 21 6.22 -54.22 14.40
CA ALA A 21 5.14 -53.26 14.71
C ALA A 21 4.64 -53.30 16.17
N ALA A 22 5.04 -54.30 16.95
CA ALA A 22 4.45 -54.57 18.28
C ALA A 22 5.24 -54.01 19.48
N ALA A 23 6.50 -53.60 19.30
CA ALA A 23 7.38 -53.25 20.42
C ALA A 23 7.07 -51.87 21.05
N ALA A 24 6.70 -50.88 20.23
CA ALA A 24 6.43 -49.52 20.71
C ALA A 24 5.10 -49.39 21.46
N ALA A 25 4.04 -50.02 20.95
CA ALA A 25 2.69 -49.91 21.52
C ALA A 25 2.58 -50.57 22.91
N VAL A 26 3.25 -51.70 23.12
CA VAL A 26 3.20 -52.46 24.39
C VAL A 26 3.96 -51.74 25.51
N ALA A 27 5.02 -50.98 25.19
CA ALA A 27 5.76 -50.19 26.18
C ALA A 27 4.91 -49.06 26.80
N VAL A 28 4.11 -48.36 25.97
CA VAL A 28 3.21 -47.29 26.44
C VAL A 28 2.04 -47.87 27.26
N LEU A 29 1.48 -49.01 26.84
CA LEU A 29 0.34 -49.63 27.53
C LEU A 29 0.72 -50.21 28.91
N LEU A 30 1.97 -50.69 29.07
CA LEU A 30 2.48 -51.17 30.37
C LEU A 30 2.89 -50.04 31.33
N LEU A 31 3.19 -48.85 30.84
CA LEU A 31 3.47 -47.67 31.69
C LEU A 31 2.22 -47.06 32.35
N LEU A 32 1.02 -47.39 31.86
CA LEU A 32 -0.24 -46.78 32.33
C LEU A 32 -1.04 -47.63 33.33
N LEU A 33 -0.71 -48.91 33.56
CA LEU A 33 -1.63 -49.86 34.22
C LEU A 33 -1.08 -50.72 35.37
N THR A 34 0.13 -50.48 35.89
CA THR A 34 0.64 -51.19 37.10
C THR A 34 1.08 -50.28 38.24
N ALA A 35 0.22 -49.34 38.64
CA ALA A 35 0.29 -48.63 39.92
C ALA A 35 -1.09 -48.63 40.63
N ALA A 36 -1.68 -49.81 40.82
CA ALA A 36 -3.03 -49.96 41.40
C ALA A 36 -3.01 -50.00 42.94
N GLY A 37 -3.74 -49.07 43.59
CA GLY A 37 -3.87 -48.98 45.05
C GLY A 37 -5.18 -48.31 45.49
N ARG A 38 -6.23 -49.11 45.67
CA ARG A 38 -7.58 -48.77 46.19
C ARG A 38 -7.58 -48.55 47.74
N PRO A 39 -8.68 -48.11 48.40
CA PRO A 39 -9.93 -47.43 47.92
C PRO A 39 -10.37 -46.20 48.79
N SER A 40 -11.55 -45.67 48.48
CA SER A 40 -12.36 -44.66 49.20
C SER A 40 -12.80 -45.04 50.64
N PHE A 41 -13.12 -44.03 51.48
CA PHE A 41 -14.45 -43.89 52.12
C PHE A 41 -14.75 -42.49 52.72
N LEU A 42 -16.01 -42.31 53.17
CA LEU A 42 -16.75 -41.08 53.52
C LEU A 42 -16.30 -40.24 54.75
N GLY A 43 -16.58 -38.93 54.68
CA GLY A 43 -17.10 -38.11 55.80
C GLY A 43 -16.21 -36.97 56.33
N ARG A 44 -16.73 -35.93 57.01
CA ARG A 44 -18.11 -35.38 57.11
C ARG A 44 -18.06 -34.04 57.87
N TYR A 45 -18.88 -33.04 57.48
CA TYR A 45 -19.04 -31.72 58.16
C TYR A 45 -17.76 -30.83 58.16
N GLU A 46 -17.82 -29.50 58.38
CA GLU A 46 -18.97 -28.62 58.63
C GLU A 46 -18.85 -27.27 57.89
N ALA A 47 -19.94 -26.51 57.84
CA ALA A 47 -20.02 -25.17 57.26
C ALA A 47 -19.61 -24.07 58.25
N ILE A 48 -19.46 -22.83 57.75
CA ILE A 48 -20.05 -21.63 58.39
C ILE A 48 -20.14 -20.49 57.35
N THR A 49 -21.09 -19.58 57.57
CA THR A 49 -21.54 -18.58 56.60
C THR A 49 -20.89 -17.21 56.73
N ILE A 50 -20.99 -16.45 55.63
CA ILE A 50 -21.12 -14.99 55.54
C ILE A 50 -21.57 -14.32 56.86
N SER A 51 -20.84 -13.31 57.33
CA SER A 51 -21.34 -11.93 57.49
C SER A 51 -20.33 -11.01 58.22
N SER A 52 -20.21 -9.76 57.76
CA SER A 52 -19.91 -8.62 58.63
C SER A 52 -20.49 -7.34 58.02
N VAL A 53 -21.42 -6.69 58.74
CA VAL A 53 -21.98 -5.39 58.38
C VAL A 53 -21.28 -4.29 59.20
N ALA A 54 -21.25 -3.07 58.65
CA ALA A 54 -20.53 -1.89 59.10
C ALA A 54 -20.50 -1.58 60.62
N SER A 55 -19.37 -1.03 61.07
CA SER A 55 -19.36 0.08 62.05
C SER A 55 -18.05 0.89 62.04
N LEU A 56 -18.18 2.18 61.75
CA LEU A 56 -17.34 3.27 62.33
C LEU A 56 -17.85 3.52 63.78
N PRO A 57 -17.11 4.16 64.72
CA PRO A 57 -16.33 5.40 64.48
C PRO A 57 -15.09 5.71 65.36
N SER A 58 -14.51 6.90 65.14
CA SER A 58 -13.94 7.82 66.15
C SER A 58 -12.72 7.43 67.02
N GLY A 59 -11.55 8.05 66.71
CA GLY A 59 -11.15 9.26 67.46
C GLY A 59 -9.94 9.25 68.43
N TYR A 60 -8.96 10.11 68.08
CA TYR A 60 -8.19 11.02 68.96
C TYR A 60 -6.90 10.59 69.71
N SER A 61 -5.99 11.57 69.91
CA SER A 61 -4.65 11.56 70.56
C SER A 61 -3.61 10.59 69.94
N SER A 62 -2.47 11.03 69.37
CA SER A 62 -1.28 11.72 69.94
C SER A 62 -0.32 10.77 70.70
N GLU A 63 1.01 10.94 70.69
CA GLU A 63 1.84 12.06 70.18
C GLU A 63 3.29 11.62 69.82
N SER A 64 4.00 12.46 69.06
CA SER A 64 5.48 12.55 68.94
C SER A 64 6.33 11.29 68.65
N ALA A 65 6.87 11.21 67.43
CA ALA A 65 8.32 11.12 67.22
C ALA A 65 8.71 11.48 65.77
N ARG A 66 9.79 12.24 65.57
CA ARG A 66 10.24 12.65 64.23
C ARG A 66 11.09 11.57 63.57
N ARG A 67 10.54 10.91 62.54
CA ARG A 67 11.32 10.41 61.41
C ARG A 67 10.65 10.91 60.14
N ALA A 68 11.43 11.55 59.26
CA ALA A 68 10.99 11.68 57.88
C ALA A 68 10.83 10.25 57.31
N PRO A 69 9.76 9.95 56.56
CA PRO A 69 9.69 8.68 55.86
C PRO A 69 10.90 8.59 54.91
N PRO A 70 11.51 7.41 54.73
CA PRO A 70 12.53 7.25 53.70
C PRO A 70 11.89 7.61 52.36
N ALA A 71 12.57 8.44 51.56
CA ALA A 71 12.06 8.87 50.27
C ALA A 71 11.66 7.64 49.45
N VAL A 72 10.37 7.53 49.10
CA VAL A 72 9.83 6.37 48.38
C VAL A 72 10.61 6.26 47.07
N ALA A 73 11.23 5.10 46.84
CA ALA A 73 12.08 4.88 45.69
C ALA A 73 11.21 4.83 44.42
N VAL A 74 11.04 5.99 43.78
CA VAL A 74 10.25 6.15 42.55
C VAL A 74 10.65 5.09 41.54
N ALA A 75 9.68 4.29 41.11
CA ALA A 75 9.90 3.21 40.17
C ALA A 75 10.40 3.77 38.83
N ARG A 76 11.51 3.23 38.34
CA ARG A 76 12.18 3.66 37.11
C ARG A 76 12.37 2.48 36.17
N VAL A 77 12.18 2.71 34.88
CA VAL A 77 12.54 1.74 33.83
C VAL A 77 14.08 1.60 33.72
N PRO A 78 14.60 0.45 33.24
CA PRO A 78 15.98 0.33 32.79
C PRO A 78 16.31 1.35 31.68
N SER A 79 17.53 1.87 31.66
CA SER A 79 17.97 2.88 30.68
C SER A 79 18.09 2.35 29.24
N ASP A 80 18.12 1.04 29.07
CA ASP A 80 18.14 0.29 27.81
C ASP A 80 16.73 -0.14 27.33
N CYS A 81 15.68 0.15 28.11
CA CYS A 81 14.31 -0.17 27.72
C CYS A 81 13.71 0.89 26.78
N ASP A 82 13.42 0.50 25.54
CA ASP A 82 12.60 1.30 24.62
C ASP A 82 11.12 1.26 25.09
N ILE A 83 10.74 2.26 25.89
CA ILE A 83 9.37 2.40 26.42
C ILE A 83 8.31 2.65 25.34
N PHE A 84 8.71 2.93 24.09
CA PHE A 84 7.81 3.22 22.97
C PHE A 84 7.48 1.98 22.12
N ARG A 85 8.15 0.84 22.37
CA ARG A 85 7.88 -0.44 21.70
C ARG A 85 7.32 -1.47 22.67
N GLY A 86 6.19 -2.07 22.31
CA GLY A 86 5.44 -2.95 23.20
C GLY A 86 4.02 -3.22 22.69
N GLU A 87 3.16 -3.60 23.63
CA GLU A 87 1.77 -3.94 23.37
C GLU A 87 0.83 -3.42 24.47
N TRP A 88 -0.47 -3.32 24.16
CA TRP A 88 -1.49 -3.06 25.18
C TRP A 88 -1.97 -4.37 25.79
N VAL A 89 -1.85 -4.47 27.11
CA VAL A 89 -2.32 -5.62 27.88
C VAL A 89 -3.44 -5.20 28.84
N PRO A 90 -4.35 -6.13 29.20
CA PRO A 90 -5.30 -5.88 30.28
C PRO A 90 -4.57 -5.53 31.58
N ASP A 91 -5.13 -4.62 32.37
CA ASP A 91 -4.65 -4.35 33.73
C ASP A 91 -5.40 -5.24 34.73
N ASP A 92 -4.90 -6.45 34.90
CA ASP A 92 -5.46 -7.51 35.76
C ASP A 92 -4.93 -7.46 37.21
N GLY A 93 -3.93 -6.62 37.49
CA GLY A 93 -3.26 -6.45 38.78
C GLY A 93 -4.08 -5.72 39.86
N GLY A 94 -5.22 -6.27 40.29
CA GLY A 94 -5.86 -6.00 41.58
C GLY A 94 -6.42 -4.59 41.85
N GLY A 95 -6.24 -3.63 40.93
CA GLY A 95 -6.58 -2.21 41.12
C GLY A 95 -7.16 -1.53 39.88
N ALA A 96 -7.99 -2.25 39.10
CA ALA A 96 -8.49 -1.88 37.77
C ALA A 96 -9.50 -0.71 37.71
N ALA A 97 -9.22 0.37 38.44
CA ALA A 97 -9.88 1.67 38.34
C ALA A 97 -9.03 2.65 37.50
N PRO A 98 -9.64 3.61 36.78
CA PRO A 98 -8.88 4.67 36.12
C PRO A 98 -8.16 5.55 37.15
N TYR A 99 -7.15 6.31 36.71
CA TYR A 99 -6.43 7.23 37.60
C TYR A 99 -7.37 8.23 38.29
N TYR A 100 -8.31 8.80 37.54
CA TYR A 100 -9.28 9.79 37.99
C TYR A 100 -10.62 9.54 37.28
N THR A 101 -11.67 10.23 37.69
CA THR A 101 -13.00 10.20 37.05
C THR A 101 -13.45 11.61 36.64
N ASN A 102 -14.60 11.70 35.97
CA ASN A 102 -15.31 12.96 35.73
C ASN A 102 -15.72 13.71 37.01
N GLU A 103 -15.74 13.04 38.16
CA GLU A 103 -16.05 13.63 39.47
C GLU A 103 -14.77 14.05 40.19
N SER A 104 -13.68 13.30 40.06
CA SER A 104 -12.41 13.59 40.74
C SER A 104 -11.47 14.51 39.96
N CYS A 105 -11.80 14.88 38.71
CA CYS A 105 -11.11 15.94 37.96
C CYS A 105 -12.08 16.88 37.22
N PRO A 106 -12.33 18.10 37.73
CA PRO A 106 -13.14 19.12 37.04
C PRO A 106 -12.38 19.86 35.92
N LEU A 107 -11.14 19.46 35.59
CA LEU A 107 -10.28 20.12 34.58
C LEU A 107 -10.43 19.50 33.17
N ILE A 108 -11.25 18.46 33.05
CA ILE A 108 -11.59 17.79 31.79
C ILE A 108 -12.47 18.72 30.93
N GLN A 109 -12.11 18.94 29.67
CA GLN A 109 -12.98 19.68 28.73
C GLN A 109 -14.12 18.77 28.27
N GLU A 110 -15.32 19.32 28.13
CA GLU A 110 -16.57 18.56 27.94
C GLU A 110 -16.50 17.52 26.79
N HIS A 111 -15.95 17.89 25.64
CA HIS A 111 -15.77 17.00 24.47
C HIS A 111 -14.85 15.78 24.72
N GLN A 112 -14.15 15.74 25.85
CA GLN A 112 -13.27 14.63 26.28
C GLN A 112 -13.88 13.86 27.48
N ASN A 113 -15.02 14.32 28.03
CA ASN A 113 -15.59 13.84 29.29
C ASN A 113 -16.57 12.66 29.10
N CYS A 114 -16.03 11.57 28.57
CA CYS A 114 -16.80 10.39 28.12
C CYS A 114 -17.68 9.77 29.22
N MET A 115 -17.24 9.83 30.49
CA MET A 115 -18.02 9.33 31.62
C MET A 115 -19.23 10.22 31.92
N LYS A 116 -19.07 11.55 31.93
CA LYS A 116 -20.17 12.52 32.17
C LYS A 116 -21.27 12.39 31.12
N TYR A 117 -20.90 12.21 29.86
CA TYR A 117 -21.84 12.07 28.74
C TYR A 117 -22.35 10.63 28.53
N GLY A 118 -22.12 9.74 29.51
CA GLY A 118 -22.79 8.44 29.59
C GLY A 118 -22.24 7.35 28.66
N ARG A 119 -20.94 7.36 28.35
CA ARG A 119 -20.30 6.25 27.61
C ARG A 119 -20.43 4.95 28.41
N PRO A 120 -21.10 3.90 27.88
CA PRO A 120 -21.42 2.70 28.66
C PRO A 120 -20.26 1.70 28.74
N ASP A 121 -19.35 1.71 27.77
CA ASP A 121 -18.34 0.68 27.54
C ASP A 121 -16.99 1.03 28.17
N LEU A 122 -16.96 1.24 29.49
CA LEU A 122 -15.77 1.63 30.27
C LEU A 122 -14.62 0.58 30.30
N GLY A 123 -14.62 -0.41 29.40
CA GLY A 123 -13.57 -1.41 29.24
C GLY A 123 -12.25 -0.84 28.70
N PHE A 124 -12.28 0.24 27.91
CA PHE A 124 -11.07 0.88 27.37
C PHE A 124 -10.13 1.43 28.46
N LEU A 125 -10.65 1.69 29.67
CA LEU A 125 -9.88 2.16 30.83
C LEU A 125 -9.02 1.06 31.49
N ARG A 126 -9.26 -0.22 31.16
CA ARG A 126 -8.63 -1.39 31.82
C ARG A 126 -7.43 -1.94 31.05
N TRP A 127 -6.69 -1.06 30.39
CA TRP A 127 -5.55 -1.41 29.53
C TRP A 127 -4.33 -0.59 29.92
N ARG A 128 -3.19 -1.26 30.13
CA ARG A 128 -1.88 -0.62 30.32
C ARG A 128 -0.96 -0.94 29.15
N TRP A 129 -0.04 -0.03 28.86
CA TRP A 129 1.04 -0.29 27.90
C TRP A 129 2.13 -1.11 28.57
N ARG A 130 2.59 -2.16 27.90
CA ARG A 130 3.71 -3.00 28.33
C ARG A 130 4.82 -2.94 27.29
N PRO A 131 5.93 -2.24 27.55
CA PRO A 131 7.12 -2.32 26.73
C PRO A 131 7.67 -3.76 26.61
N GLU A 132 8.33 -4.08 25.50
CA GLU A 132 8.83 -5.43 25.21
C GLU A 132 9.79 -5.99 26.28
N ARG A 133 10.61 -5.12 26.87
CA ARG A 133 11.77 -5.48 27.72
C ARG A 133 11.73 -4.93 29.14
N CYS A 134 10.69 -4.20 29.52
CA CYS A 134 10.47 -3.75 30.89
C CYS A 134 8.99 -3.47 31.17
N GLU A 135 8.61 -3.41 32.44
CA GLU A 135 7.32 -2.82 32.82
C GLU A 135 7.40 -1.30 32.87
N LEU A 136 6.47 -0.61 32.19
CA LEU A 136 6.23 0.81 32.40
C LEU A 136 5.52 0.97 33.77
N PRO A 137 6.10 1.73 34.73
CA PRO A 137 5.45 1.98 36.01
C PRO A 137 4.26 2.92 35.85
N ARG A 138 3.20 2.69 36.63
CA ARG A 138 2.05 3.62 36.72
C ARG A 138 2.48 4.99 37.22
N PHE A 139 1.77 6.03 36.78
CA PHE A 139 2.13 7.43 37.00
C PHE A 139 2.08 7.83 38.47
N ASP A 140 3.21 8.34 38.98
CA ASP A 140 3.33 8.92 40.32
C ASP A 140 3.31 10.45 40.23
N ALA A 141 2.19 11.03 40.65
CA ALA A 141 1.94 12.47 40.63
C ALA A 141 2.82 13.26 41.61
N ALA A 142 3.21 12.65 42.74
CA ALA A 142 4.09 13.29 43.71
C ALA A 142 5.53 13.30 43.18
N ALA A 143 5.99 12.17 42.64
CA ALA A 143 7.29 12.09 41.98
C ALA A 143 7.41 13.04 40.78
N PHE A 144 6.34 13.22 39.99
CA PHE A 144 6.31 14.20 38.91
C PHE A 144 6.44 15.63 39.45
N LEU A 145 5.59 16.02 40.41
CA LEU A 145 5.57 17.39 40.96
C LEU A 145 6.88 17.77 41.69
N GLU A 146 7.55 16.82 42.35
CA GLU A 146 8.89 17.03 42.90
C GLU A 146 9.95 17.18 41.80
N LEU A 147 9.88 16.38 40.73
CA LEU A 147 10.81 16.45 39.58
C LEU A 147 10.68 17.76 38.78
N VAL A 148 9.52 18.41 38.81
CA VAL A 148 9.27 19.73 38.20
C VAL A 148 9.15 20.87 39.23
N ARG A 149 9.56 20.64 40.49
CA ARG A 149 9.54 21.66 41.56
C ARG A 149 10.38 22.88 41.15
N GLY A 150 9.76 24.06 41.19
CA GLY A 150 10.39 25.33 40.80
C GLY A 150 10.62 25.51 39.30
N LYS A 151 9.97 24.69 38.44
CA LYS A 151 10.16 24.69 36.97
C LYS A 151 8.92 25.14 36.21
N SER A 152 9.07 25.33 34.90
CA SER A 152 7.96 25.63 33.99
C SER A 152 7.93 24.72 32.75
N MET A 153 6.71 24.33 32.33
CA MET A 153 6.47 23.44 31.18
C MET A 153 5.42 24.03 30.21
N ALA A 154 5.80 24.20 28.95
CA ALA A 154 4.93 24.65 27.87
C ALA A 154 4.47 23.46 27.01
N PHE A 155 3.17 23.41 26.69
CA PHE A 155 2.59 22.51 25.69
C PHE A 155 2.27 23.33 24.44
N VAL A 156 2.99 23.11 23.34
CA VAL A 156 2.88 23.87 22.09
C VAL A 156 2.28 23.00 21.00
N GLY A 157 1.18 23.43 20.40
CA GLY A 157 0.60 22.69 19.27
C GLY A 157 -0.91 22.82 19.08
N ASP A 158 -1.48 21.74 18.54
CA ASP A 158 -2.91 21.60 18.27
C ASP A 158 -3.73 21.17 19.51
N SER A 159 -4.99 20.80 19.32
CA SER A 159 -5.89 20.39 20.41
C SER A 159 -5.44 19.12 21.12
N LEU A 160 -4.55 18.31 20.53
CA LEU A 160 -3.95 17.14 21.18
C LEU A 160 -2.71 17.48 22.00
N ALA A 161 -2.12 18.68 21.84
CA ALA A 161 -1.21 19.23 22.85
C ALA A 161 -1.99 19.63 24.12
N ARG A 162 -3.16 20.27 23.95
CA ARG A 162 -4.04 20.63 25.09
C ARG A 162 -4.63 19.40 25.80
N ASN A 163 -5.13 18.41 25.06
CA ASN A 163 -5.67 17.16 25.63
C ASN A 163 -4.58 16.40 26.46
N HIS A 164 -3.31 16.47 26.05
CA HIS A 164 -2.16 15.93 26.81
C HIS A 164 -1.92 16.71 28.13
N MET A 165 -1.89 18.04 28.08
CA MET A 165 -1.80 18.92 29.26
C MET A 165 -2.94 18.65 30.25
N GLN A 166 -4.17 18.44 29.75
CA GLN A 166 -5.35 18.17 30.59
C GLN A 166 -5.31 16.81 31.28
N SER A 167 -4.85 15.75 30.60
CA SER A 167 -4.54 14.46 31.25
C SER A 167 -3.53 14.65 32.38
N LEU A 168 -2.43 15.37 32.13
CA LEU A 168 -1.42 15.64 33.15
C LEU A 168 -2.01 16.39 34.35
N MET A 169 -2.78 17.44 34.11
CA MET A 169 -3.45 18.22 35.16
C MET A 169 -4.40 17.37 36.03
N CYS A 170 -5.10 16.40 35.44
CA CYS A 170 -5.97 15.46 36.16
C CYS A 170 -5.21 14.33 36.89
N LEU A 171 -4.01 13.98 36.45
CA LEU A 171 -3.12 13.09 37.21
C LEU A 171 -2.53 13.82 38.42
N LEU A 172 -2.13 15.09 38.26
CA LEU A 172 -1.54 15.91 39.31
C LEU A 172 -2.55 16.41 40.37
N SER A 173 -3.84 16.53 40.03
CA SER A 173 -4.88 16.96 40.98
C SER A 173 -5.10 16.02 42.18
N LYS A 174 -4.50 14.82 42.15
CA LYS A 174 -4.39 13.91 43.31
C LYS A 174 -3.52 14.46 44.45
N VAL A 175 -2.58 15.34 44.13
CA VAL A 175 -1.57 15.88 45.07
C VAL A 175 -1.81 17.37 45.29
N GLU A 176 -2.01 18.13 44.22
CA GLU A 176 -2.28 19.56 44.29
C GLU A 176 -3.19 20.01 43.14
N TYR A 177 -4.17 20.87 43.44
CA TYR A 177 -5.00 21.52 42.43
C TYR A 177 -4.33 22.83 41.95
N PRO A 178 -4.12 23.02 40.63
CA PRO A 178 -3.48 24.22 40.13
C PRO A 178 -4.42 25.43 40.15
N LYS A 179 -3.87 26.61 40.44
CA LYS A 179 -4.54 27.90 40.28
C LYS A 179 -4.43 28.39 38.84
N ASP A 180 -5.51 28.94 38.30
CA ASP A 180 -5.47 29.66 37.02
C ASP A 180 -4.78 31.03 37.22
N VAL A 181 -3.69 31.26 36.48
CA VAL A 181 -2.94 32.52 36.47
C VAL A 181 -2.86 33.12 35.07
N SER A 182 -3.74 32.69 34.17
CA SER A 182 -3.79 33.14 32.77
C SER A 182 -4.07 34.64 32.68
N LYS A 183 -3.23 35.37 31.92
CA LYS A 183 -3.47 36.79 31.58
C LYS A 183 -4.59 36.99 30.54
N THR A 184 -5.12 35.91 29.99
CA THR A 184 -6.17 35.89 28.97
C THR A 184 -7.27 34.89 29.31
N ARG A 185 -8.47 35.13 28.76
CA ARG A 185 -9.63 34.21 28.82
C ARG A 185 -9.63 33.17 27.70
N ASP A 186 -8.68 33.27 26.75
CA ASP A 186 -8.58 32.34 25.63
C ASP A 186 -8.18 30.93 26.11
N PRO A 187 -8.99 29.88 25.86
CA PRO A 187 -8.68 28.49 26.23
C PRO A 187 -7.46 27.91 25.48
N GLY A 188 -6.95 28.58 24.45
CA GLY A 188 -5.71 28.24 23.76
C GLY A 188 -4.42 28.73 24.43
N PHE A 189 -4.50 29.69 25.36
CA PHE A 189 -3.34 30.36 25.97
C PHE A 189 -3.45 30.43 27.50
N ARG A 190 -3.69 29.26 28.11
CA ARG A 190 -3.96 29.12 29.54
C ARG A 190 -2.68 28.80 30.31
N THR A 191 -2.46 29.48 31.43
CA THR A 191 -1.33 29.28 32.36
C THR A 191 -1.87 28.86 33.71
N MET A 192 -1.41 27.72 34.20
CA MET A 192 -1.84 27.09 35.44
C MET A 192 -0.64 26.91 36.38
N HIS A 193 -0.80 27.19 37.67
CA HIS A 193 0.29 27.23 38.64
C HIS A 193 -0.01 26.36 39.87
N TYR A 194 0.94 25.49 40.21
CA TYR A 194 0.98 24.66 41.40
C TYR A 194 1.85 25.37 42.44
N GLU A 195 1.21 25.98 43.43
CA GLU A 195 1.81 26.91 44.40
C GLU A 195 2.76 26.18 45.37
N SER A 196 2.39 25.01 45.87
CA SER A 196 3.21 24.26 46.84
C SER A 196 4.46 23.63 46.20
N HIS A 197 4.46 23.48 44.88
CA HIS A 197 5.61 23.01 44.09
C HIS A 197 6.32 24.13 43.32
N ASN A 198 5.79 25.35 43.30
CA ASN A 198 6.22 26.43 42.40
C ASN A 198 6.39 25.94 40.94
N PHE A 199 5.46 25.09 40.47
CA PHE A 199 5.48 24.52 39.11
C PHE A 199 4.44 25.23 38.24
N THR A 200 4.84 25.68 37.05
CA THR A 200 3.96 26.39 36.12
C THR A 200 3.80 25.63 34.81
N ILE A 201 2.57 25.26 34.47
CA ILE A 201 2.24 24.57 33.21
C ILE A 201 1.40 25.49 32.32
N ALA A 202 1.73 25.60 31.04
CA ALA A 202 1.04 26.45 30.09
C ALA A 202 0.73 25.71 28.78
N VAL A 203 -0.34 26.11 28.09
CA VAL A 203 -0.61 25.76 26.69
C VAL A 203 -0.42 26.97 25.79
N PHE A 204 0.17 26.74 24.62
CA PHE A 204 0.22 27.68 23.51
C PHE A 204 -0.45 27.04 22.30
N TRP A 205 -1.60 27.58 21.91
CA TRP A 205 -2.33 27.18 20.73
C TRP A 205 -1.60 27.62 19.47
N SER A 206 -0.90 26.66 18.86
CA SER A 206 -0.17 26.84 17.60
C SER A 206 -0.37 25.59 16.76
N PRO A 207 -1.55 25.43 16.12
CA PRO A 207 -1.95 24.15 15.51
C PRO A 207 -1.07 23.68 14.34
N TYR A 208 -0.22 24.57 13.82
CA TYR A 208 0.77 24.27 12.78
C TYR A 208 2.22 24.53 13.22
N LEU A 209 2.48 24.96 14.46
CA LEU A 209 3.78 25.40 15.03
C LEU A 209 4.42 26.64 14.36
N VAL A 210 4.12 26.91 13.09
CA VAL A 210 4.50 28.11 12.34
C VAL A 210 3.40 29.15 12.32
N THR A 211 3.76 30.41 12.04
CA THR A 211 2.81 31.52 11.88
C THR A 211 1.72 31.12 10.88
N ALA A 212 0.47 31.11 11.35
CA ALA A 212 -0.67 30.63 10.57
C ALA A 212 -1.89 31.52 10.82
N ASN A 213 -2.33 32.24 9.80
CA ASN A 213 -3.48 33.14 9.85
C ASN A 213 -4.64 32.56 9.05
N GLN A 214 -5.89 32.81 9.46
CA GLN A 214 -7.02 32.55 8.57
C GLN A 214 -7.05 33.63 7.48
N SER A 215 -7.13 33.21 6.22
CA SER A 215 -6.94 34.12 5.08
C SER A 215 -8.02 35.18 5.02
N SER A 216 -7.61 36.43 4.75
CA SER A 216 -8.50 37.59 4.70
C SER A 216 -9.19 37.79 3.35
N ASP A 217 -8.83 37.01 2.32
CA ASP A 217 -9.46 37.04 1.00
C ASP A 217 -10.82 36.30 1.01
N PRO A 218 -11.95 36.96 0.72
CA PRO A 218 -13.25 36.29 0.59
C PRO A 218 -13.29 35.20 -0.50
N ALA A 219 -12.45 35.31 -1.55
CA ALA A 219 -12.33 34.28 -2.58
C ALA A 219 -11.56 33.04 -2.09
N ALA A 220 -10.76 33.17 -1.03
CA ALA A 220 -10.04 32.07 -0.40
C ALA A 220 -10.91 31.22 0.55
N GLY A 221 -12.20 31.53 0.73
CA GLY A 221 -13.19 30.59 1.30
C GLY A 221 -12.91 30.05 2.72
N GLY A 222 -12.05 30.71 3.50
CA GLY A 222 -11.66 30.27 4.85
C GLY A 222 -10.38 29.41 4.92
N LEU A 223 -9.56 29.39 3.86
CA LEU A 223 -8.19 28.85 3.84
C LEU A 223 -7.29 29.43 4.94
N TRP A 224 -6.20 28.72 5.28
CA TRP A 224 -5.18 29.17 6.24
C TRP A 224 -3.88 29.55 5.54
N ASP A 225 -3.39 30.77 5.70
CA ASP A 225 -2.07 31.22 5.22
C ASP A 225 -0.99 30.81 6.23
N LEU A 226 -0.19 29.80 5.89
CA LEU A 226 0.92 29.28 6.70
C LEU A 226 2.27 29.79 6.18
N TYR A 227 3.07 30.36 7.06
CA TYR A 227 4.39 30.93 6.76
C TYR A 227 5.46 29.93 7.22
N LEU A 228 5.83 28.99 6.34
CA LEU A 228 6.51 27.75 6.69
C LEU A 228 7.95 27.94 7.23
N ASP A 229 8.59 29.08 6.98
CA ASP A 229 9.89 29.45 7.55
C ASP A 229 9.83 30.43 8.74
N GLU A 230 8.63 30.76 9.22
CA GLU A 230 8.39 31.66 10.36
C GLU A 230 7.76 30.89 11.55
N PRO A 231 8.46 30.69 12.68
CA PRO A 231 7.88 30.07 13.87
C PRO A 231 6.81 30.99 14.48
N ASP A 232 5.71 30.41 14.95
CA ASP A 232 4.59 31.19 15.51
C ASP A 232 5.03 31.99 16.75
N ALA A 233 4.97 33.32 16.62
CA ALA A 233 5.39 34.26 17.64
C ALA A 233 4.69 34.04 19.00
N ALA A 234 3.46 33.50 19.02
CA ALA A 234 2.69 33.29 20.24
C ALA A 234 3.37 32.34 21.23
N TRP A 235 4.09 31.31 20.74
CA TRP A 235 4.95 30.46 21.58
C TRP A 235 6.42 30.84 21.48
N ALA A 236 6.91 31.22 20.29
CA ALA A 236 8.34 31.44 20.06
C ALA A 236 8.91 32.60 20.89
N ALA A 237 8.12 33.65 21.15
CA ALA A 237 8.53 34.76 22.02
C ALA A 237 8.47 34.43 23.53
N ALA A 238 7.75 33.37 23.92
CA ALA A 238 7.49 33.02 25.32
C ALA A 238 8.30 31.80 25.79
N VAL A 239 8.65 30.87 24.89
CA VAL A 239 9.24 29.56 25.23
C VAL A 239 10.57 29.65 25.96
N ALA A 240 11.36 30.72 25.76
CA ALA A 240 12.60 30.97 26.49
C ALA A 240 12.42 31.14 28.01
N GLY A 241 11.19 31.33 28.50
CA GLY A 241 10.84 31.33 29.94
C GLY A 241 10.47 29.96 30.51
N PHE A 242 10.71 28.86 29.79
CA PHE A 242 10.31 27.51 30.18
C PHE A 242 11.50 26.54 30.30
N ASP A 243 11.49 25.66 31.31
CA ASP A 243 12.43 24.53 31.41
C ASP A 243 12.14 23.45 30.37
N TYR A 244 10.86 23.25 30.05
CA TYR A 244 10.37 22.17 29.20
C TYR A 244 9.40 22.69 28.13
N ALA A 245 9.57 22.22 26.90
CA ALA A 245 8.67 22.51 25.79
C ALA A 245 8.19 21.20 25.14
N VAL A 246 6.97 20.77 25.46
CA VAL A 246 6.32 19.59 24.85
C VAL A 246 5.63 20.05 23.56
N VAL A 247 6.14 19.62 22.41
CA VAL A 247 5.75 20.12 21.09
C VAL A 247 5.07 19.01 20.29
N SER A 248 3.87 19.28 19.77
CA SER A 248 3.15 18.30 18.94
C SER A 248 2.07 18.92 18.06
N ALA A 249 2.13 18.70 16.76
CA ALA A 249 1.07 19.06 15.81
C ALA A 249 0.97 18.02 14.69
N ALA A 250 -0.25 17.72 14.25
CA ALA A 250 -0.49 16.87 13.07
C ALA A 250 -1.84 17.17 12.41
N ASN A 251 -2.92 17.12 13.18
CA ASN A 251 -4.25 16.89 12.61
C ASN A 251 -4.85 18.16 11.96
N TRP A 252 -4.26 19.33 12.21
CA TRP A 252 -4.62 20.57 11.53
C TRP A 252 -4.00 20.69 10.15
N PHE A 253 -2.87 20.05 9.85
CA PHE A 253 -2.25 20.13 8.52
C PHE A 253 -3.16 19.60 7.40
N THR A 254 -4.13 18.73 7.70
CA THR A 254 -5.12 18.23 6.73
C THR A 254 -6.16 19.28 6.31
N ARG A 255 -6.12 20.50 6.87
CA ARG A 255 -6.99 21.60 6.48
C ARG A 255 -6.48 22.25 5.17
N PRO A 256 -7.39 22.64 4.27
CA PRO A 256 -7.04 23.46 3.13
C PRO A 256 -6.28 24.72 3.56
N SER A 257 -5.12 24.96 2.95
CA SER A 257 -4.12 25.95 3.40
C SER A 257 -3.35 26.54 2.22
N MET A 258 -2.81 27.75 2.36
CA MET A 258 -1.82 28.36 1.47
C MET A 258 -0.45 28.29 2.14
N PHE A 259 0.61 28.13 1.36
CA PHE A 259 1.98 27.95 1.86
C PHE A 259 2.89 29.08 1.39
N HIS A 260 3.44 29.83 2.33
CA HIS A 260 4.38 30.91 2.10
C HIS A 260 5.77 30.55 2.63
N GLU A 261 6.82 30.97 1.93
CA GLU A 261 8.19 31.01 2.44
C GLU A 261 8.78 32.39 2.13
N ARG A 262 9.45 33.03 3.09
CA ARG A 262 10.05 34.38 2.96
C ARG A 262 9.05 35.43 2.46
N GLY A 263 7.81 35.37 2.95
CA GLY A 263 6.71 36.24 2.52
C GLY A 263 6.24 36.03 1.06
N ARG A 264 6.62 34.93 0.41
CA ARG A 264 6.18 34.59 -0.96
C ARG A 264 5.38 33.30 -0.96
N LEU A 265 4.25 33.29 -1.66
CA LEU A 265 3.46 32.09 -1.88
C LEU A 265 4.27 31.07 -2.71
N VAL A 266 4.57 29.91 -2.13
CA VAL A 266 5.30 28.81 -2.78
C VAL A 266 4.37 27.68 -3.23
N GLY A 267 3.17 27.58 -2.67
CA GLY A 267 2.18 26.58 -3.01
C GLY A 267 0.95 26.64 -2.12
N CYS A 268 0.14 25.58 -2.12
CA CYS A 268 -1.01 25.43 -1.24
C CYS A 268 -1.33 23.95 -1.00
N HIS A 269 -2.36 23.66 -0.21
CA HIS A 269 -3.02 22.37 -0.20
C HIS A 269 -4.53 22.55 -0.32
N TYR A 270 -5.14 21.86 -1.28
CA TYR A 270 -6.58 21.84 -1.56
C TYR A 270 -7.21 23.24 -1.75
N CYS A 271 -6.42 24.23 -2.19
CA CYS A 271 -6.86 25.63 -2.26
C CYS A 271 -7.68 25.97 -3.51
N LEU A 272 -7.58 25.17 -4.57
CA LEU A 272 -8.22 25.38 -5.88
C LEU A 272 -7.84 26.71 -6.60
N VAL A 273 -6.80 27.43 -6.13
CA VAL A 273 -6.34 28.71 -6.71
C VAL A 273 -5.56 28.48 -8.01
N PRO A 274 -5.98 29.06 -9.16
CA PRO A 274 -5.29 28.86 -10.44
C PRO A 274 -3.85 29.40 -10.43
N GLY A 275 -2.90 28.59 -10.89
CA GLY A 275 -1.48 28.97 -11.00
C GLY A 275 -0.64 28.75 -9.74
N VAL A 276 -1.28 28.38 -8.62
CA VAL A 276 -0.59 27.97 -7.38
C VAL A 276 -0.42 26.45 -7.39
N PRO A 277 0.79 25.90 -7.12
CA PRO A 277 0.98 24.46 -7.06
C PRO A 277 0.41 23.86 -5.77
N ASP A 278 -0.36 22.78 -5.88
CA ASP A 278 -0.76 21.97 -4.72
C ASP A 278 0.45 21.13 -4.26
N LEU A 279 0.83 21.27 -2.99
CA LEU A 279 1.95 20.62 -2.35
C LEU A 279 1.43 19.68 -1.25
N THR A 280 2.06 18.52 -1.10
CA THR A 280 1.56 17.50 -0.17
C THR A 280 1.60 17.93 1.30
N LEU A 281 0.72 17.34 2.11
CA LEU A 281 0.69 17.51 3.56
C LEU A 281 2.05 17.20 4.23
N ARG A 282 2.82 16.25 3.66
CA ARG A 282 4.18 15.94 4.11
C ARG A 282 5.16 17.09 3.85
N TYR A 283 4.94 17.95 2.85
CA TYR A 283 5.78 19.13 2.61
C TYR A 283 5.59 20.17 3.74
N SER A 284 4.36 20.61 3.98
CA SER A 284 4.06 21.67 4.95
C SER A 284 4.37 21.23 6.39
N LEU A 285 4.03 19.99 6.77
CA LEU A 285 4.38 19.46 8.10
C LEU A 285 5.90 19.36 8.29
N ARG A 286 6.65 18.85 7.30
CA ARG A 286 8.12 18.76 7.35
C ARG A 286 8.79 20.13 7.42
N ALA A 287 8.28 21.12 6.71
CA ALA A 287 8.78 22.49 6.78
C ALA A 287 8.51 23.11 8.15
N ALA A 288 7.28 22.99 8.65
CA ALA A 288 6.88 23.53 9.95
C ALA A 288 7.64 22.91 11.13
N PHE A 289 7.80 21.58 11.18
CA PHE A 289 8.62 20.92 12.19
C PHE A 289 10.09 21.34 12.10
N ARG A 290 10.66 21.48 10.90
CA ARG A 290 12.03 21.99 10.72
C ARG A 290 12.19 23.40 11.29
N THR A 291 11.22 24.28 11.05
CA THR A 291 11.24 25.67 11.52
C THR A 291 11.08 25.75 13.04
N ALA A 292 10.12 25.03 13.61
CA ALA A 292 9.93 24.95 15.06
C ALA A 292 11.15 24.37 15.78
N LEU A 293 11.72 23.28 15.26
CA LEU A 293 12.92 22.65 15.85
C LEU A 293 14.18 23.52 15.72
N ARG A 294 14.32 24.29 14.64
CA ARG A 294 15.40 25.30 14.51
C ARG A 294 15.27 26.42 15.53
N ALA A 295 14.05 26.92 15.77
CA ALA A 295 13.81 27.93 16.79
C ALA A 295 14.16 27.40 18.20
N LEU A 296 13.71 26.19 18.54
CA LEU A 296 13.99 25.54 19.82
C LEU A 296 15.48 25.21 20.01
N ALA A 297 16.19 24.77 18.95
CA ALA A 297 17.61 24.45 19.00
C ALA A 297 18.54 25.69 18.97
N GLY A 298 18.00 26.92 19.01
CA GLY A 298 18.79 28.17 19.00
C GLY A 298 19.33 28.59 17.62
N GLY A 299 18.79 28.03 16.54
CA GLY A 299 19.25 28.25 15.16
C GLY A 299 18.73 29.52 14.47
N ALA A 300 18.04 30.41 15.18
CA ALA A 300 17.51 31.67 14.66
C ALA A 300 18.04 32.86 15.48
N GLY A 301 18.59 33.87 14.81
CA GLY A 301 19.22 35.05 15.43
C GLY A 301 18.26 36.08 16.04
N GLY A 302 17.14 35.63 16.61
CA GLY A 302 16.17 36.45 17.35
C GLY A 302 16.47 36.48 18.85
N ALA A 303 15.89 37.45 19.56
CA ALA A 303 16.06 37.56 21.00
C ALA A 303 15.24 36.49 21.75
N GLY A 304 15.91 35.61 22.50
CA GLY A 304 15.27 34.57 23.34
C GLY A 304 15.70 33.15 22.96
N VAL A 305 16.95 32.78 23.23
CA VAL A 305 17.42 31.40 23.01
C VAL A 305 16.83 30.47 24.08
N PHE A 306 16.04 29.50 23.66
CA PHE A 306 15.58 28.41 24.52
C PHE A 306 16.77 27.53 24.93
N ASN A 307 16.93 27.30 26.23
CA ASN A 307 18.02 26.50 26.81
C ASN A 307 17.53 25.27 27.60
N GLY A 308 16.22 25.02 27.57
CA GLY A 308 15.57 23.91 28.26
C GLY A 308 15.64 22.57 27.52
N THR A 309 14.70 21.69 27.84
CA THR A 309 14.48 20.42 27.11
C THR A 309 13.22 20.51 26.27
N ALA A 310 13.36 20.44 24.94
CA ALA A 310 12.24 20.30 24.02
C ALA A 310 11.92 18.81 23.83
N ILE A 311 10.65 18.44 23.95
CA ILE A 311 10.15 17.07 23.86
C ILE A 311 9.17 17.03 22.69
N VAL A 312 9.56 16.39 21.59
CA VAL A 312 8.69 16.19 20.44
C VAL A 312 7.85 14.94 20.68
N ARG A 313 6.55 15.12 20.94
CA ARG A 313 5.62 13.99 20.86
C ARG A 313 5.26 13.76 19.40
N THR A 314 5.49 12.55 18.91
CA THR A 314 5.00 12.14 17.59
C THR A 314 3.46 12.21 17.53
N LEU A 315 2.90 12.12 16.32
CA LEU A 315 1.47 12.27 16.14
C LEU A 315 0.67 11.25 16.98
N SER A 316 -0.46 11.72 17.49
CA SER A 316 -1.60 10.84 17.64
C SER A 316 -2.11 10.49 16.24
N PRO A 317 -2.60 9.26 15.98
CA PRO A 317 -3.29 8.91 14.74
C PRO A 317 -4.26 10.00 14.27
N THR A 318 -4.28 10.28 12.98
CA THR A 318 -5.06 11.41 12.44
C THR A 318 -6.56 11.23 12.67
N SER A 319 -7.04 9.98 12.62
CA SER A 319 -8.32 9.56 13.21
C SER A 319 -8.49 8.04 13.24
N HIS A 320 -9.43 7.54 14.04
CA HIS A 320 -9.92 6.16 13.97
C HIS A 320 -11.39 6.08 13.51
N PHE A 321 -11.79 6.84 12.49
CA PHE A 321 -13.15 6.74 11.93
C PHE A 321 -13.36 5.42 11.17
N GLU A 322 -14.38 4.66 11.56
CA GLU A 322 -14.87 3.47 10.86
C GLU A 322 -16.24 3.73 10.21
N GLY A 323 -16.55 3.04 9.12
CA GLY A 323 -17.86 3.13 8.44
C GLY A 323 -18.14 4.41 7.64
N GLY A 324 -17.26 5.42 7.71
CA GLY A 324 -17.34 6.68 6.98
C GLY A 324 -16.22 7.64 7.38
N GLU A 325 -16.21 8.84 6.82
CA GLU A 325 -15.36 9.96 7.30
C GLU A 325 -16.09 10.75 8.40
N TRP A 326 -15.36 11.65 9.08
CA TRP A 326 -15.85 12.52 10.15
C TRP A 326 -17.14 13.30 9.83
N ASN A 327 -17.34 13.68 8.57
CA ASN A 327 -18.51 14.40 8.06
C ASN A 327 -19.49 13.52 7.25
N LYS A 328 -19.23 12.21 7.15
CA LYS A 328 -20.01 11.23 6.37
C LYS A 328 -20.58 10.10 7.26
N GLY A 329 -20.79 10.39 8.54
CA GLY A 329 -21.35 9.44 9.52
C GLY A 329 -20.38 8.38 10.04
N GLY A 330 -19.07 8.55 9.80
CA GLY A 330 -18.03 7.70 10.38
C GLY A 330 -18.00 7.79 11.90
N ASP A 331 -17.58 6.70 12.57
CA ASP A 331 -17.65 6.55 14.02
C ASP A 331 -16.59 5.56 14.53
N CYS A 332 -16.18 5.68 15.79
CA CYS A 332 -15.13 4.89 16.43
C CYS A 332 -15.75 4.00 17.52
N ARG A 333 -16.31 2.86 17.10
CA ARG A 333 -17.15 2.00 17.97
C ARG A 333 -16.42 0.82 18.59
N ARG A 334 -15.09 0.74 18.46
CA ARG A 334 -14.30 -0.32 19.10
C ARG A 334 -14.35 -0.15 20.62
N THR A 335 -14.48 -1.26 21.34
CA THR A 335 -14.57 -1.29 22.81
C THR A 335 -13.33 -1.91 23.47
N ARG A 336 -12.32 -2.26 22.65
CA ARG A 336 -11.01 -2.79 23.03
C ARG A 336 -9.93 -2.30 22.06
N PRO A 337 -8.65 -2.35 22.44
CA PRO A 337 -7.53 -2.14 21.52
C PRO A 337 -7.54 -3.13 20.35
N SER A 338 -6.89 -2.69 19.28
CA SER A 338 -6.62 -3.42 18.06
C SER A 338 -5.29 -4.15 18.18
N THR A 339 -5.23 -5.42 17.80
CA THR A 339 -3.96 -6.18 17.77
C THR A 339 -3.09 -5.76 16.58
N ALA A 340 -1.78 -6.06 16.63
CA ALA A 340 -0.83 -5.78 15.55
C ALA A 340 -1.11 -6.52 14.22
N ASN A 341 -2.12 -7.40 14.18
CA ASN A 341 -2.64 -8.05 12.97
C ASN A 341 -3.97 -7.44 12.49
N GLU A 342 -4.67 -6.68 13.33
CA GLU A 342 -5.92 -5.99 12.98
C GLU A 342 -5.68 -4.56 12.51
N THR A 343 -4.61 -3.89 12.95
CA THR A 343 -4.32 -2.48 12.60
C THR A 343 -2.80 -2.22 12.66
N ARG A 344 -2.29 -1.43 11.71
CA ARG A 344 -0.89 -0.98 11.62
C ARG A 344 -0.83 0.44 11.07
N MET A 345 0.21 1.19 11.45
CA MET A 345 0.44 2.54 10.96
C MET A 345 0.61 2.52 9.44
N SER A 346 -0.14 3.34 8.71
CA SER A 346 -0.20 3.32 7.25
C SER A 346 -0.74 4.65 6.70
N GLY A 347 -0.55 4.89 5.40
CA GLY A 347 -1.02 6.11 4.73
C GLY A 347 -0.49 7.39 5.39
N LEU A 348 -1.39 8.36 5.59
CA LEU A 348 -1.05 9.68 6.12
C LEU A 348 -0.38 9.63 7.50
N ASP A 349 -0.80 8.71 8.38
CA ASP A 349 -0.21 8.57 9.71
C ASP A 349 1.27 8.16 9.63
N LEU A 350 1.60 7.27 8.69
CA LEU A 350 2.97 6.80 8.47
C LEU A 350 3.83 7.88 7.80
N ASP A 351 3.27 8.64 6.85
CA ASP A 351 3.96 9.77 6.22
C ASP A 351 4.27 10.90 7.23
N PHE A 352 3.33 11.21 8.11
CA PHE A 352 3.49 12.19 9.18
C PHE A 352 4.48 11.72 10.24
N HIS A 353 4.40 10.47 10.70
CA HIS A 353 5.37 9.88 11.63
C HIS A 353 6.79 9.97 11.07
N THR A 354 6.97 9.47 9.84
CA THR A 354 8.28 9.47 9.15
C THR A 354 8.83 10.89 9.02
N ALA A 355 8.00 11.87 8.65
CA ALA A 355 8.42 13.26 8.52
C ALA A 355 8.82 13.92 9.85
N GLN A 356 8.08 13.65 10.94
CA GLN A 356 8.41 14.13 12.28
C GLN A 356 9.73 13.53 12.79
N VAL A 357 9.92 12.22 12.64
CA VAL A 357 11.14 11.52 13.06
C VAL A 357 12.34 11.95 12.21
N GLU A 358 12.19 12.12 10.89
CA GLU A 358 13.25 12.62 10.02
C GLU A 358 13.75 14.02 10.43
N GLU A 359 12.84 15.00 10.63
CA GLU A 359 13.26 16.35 11.02
C GLU A 359 13.72 16.43 12.48
N PHE A 360 13.20 15.58 13.37
CA PHE A 360 13.76 15.42 14.71
C PHE A 360 15.23 14.96 14.66
N ARG A 361 15.53 13.86 13.94
CA ARG A 361 16.91 13.33 13.84
C ARG A 361 17.86 14.33 13.16
N ARG A 362 17.36 15.13 12.21
CA ARG A 362 18.11 16.24 11.60
C ARG A 362 18.42 17.35 12.59
N ALA A 363 17.46 17.76 13.41
CA ALA A 363 17.66 18.77 14.43
C ALA A 363 18.57 18.28 15.56
N GLU A 364 18.44 17.02 15.99
CA GLU A 364 19.31 16.34 16.96
C GLU A 364 20.76 16.30 16.48
N ALA A 365 21.00 15.85 15.25
CA ALA A 365 22.35 15.83 14.65
C ALA A 365 22.93 17.25 14.48
N ALA A 366 22.11 18.24 14.08
CA ALA A 366 22.55 19.63 13.98
C ALA A 366 22.93 20.23 15.35
N ALA A 367 22.13 19.96 16.39
CA ALA A 367 22.42 20.38 17.76
C ALA A 367 23.68 19.70 18.32
N ALA A 368 23.90 18.41 18.02
CA ALA A 368 25.10 17.69 18.43
C ALA A 368 26.39 18.20 17.75
N MET A 369 26.30 18.75 16.53
CA MET A 369 27.43 19.39 15.84
C MET A 369 27.63 20.86 16.24
N ALA A 370 26.68 21.49 16.93
CA ALA A 370 26.78 22.88 17.34
C ALA A 370 27.69 23.04 18.56
N SER A 371 28.97 23.33 18.34
CA SER A 371 29.98 23.54 19.40
C SER A 371 29.76 24.87 20.16
N GLY A 372 28.73 24.91 21.00
CA GLY A 372 28.35 26.07 21.82
C GLY A 372 27.70 25.64 23.14
N ARG A 373 27.86 26.45 24.20
CA ARG A 373 27.57 26.04 25.59
C ARG A 373 26.10 26.23 26.02
N SER A 374 25.18 26.33 25.07
CA SER A 374 23.77 26.68 25.30
C SER A 374 22.87 26.30 24.11
N ALA A 375 22.86 25.01 23.74
CA ALA A 375 21.87 24.44 22.83
C ALA A 375 20.80 23.70 23.66
N ALA A 376 19.52 23.84 23.29
CA ALA A 376 18.44 23.10 23.94
C ALA A 376 18.58 21.58 23.72
N ARG A 377 18.22 20.79 24.74
CA ARG A 377 18.18 19.33 24.61
C ARG A 377 16.90 18.92 23.88
N LEU A 378 17.04 18.23 22.75
CA LEU A 378 15.91 17.65 22.01
C LEU A 378 15.69 16.20 22.44
N LEU A 379 14.45 15.82 22.76
CA LEU A 379 14.04 14.45 23.06
C LEU A 379 12.85 14.05 22.17
N LEU A 380 12.84 12.81 21.68
CA LEU A 380 11.72 12.23 20.95
C LEU A 380 10.87 11.38 21.87
N MET A 381 9.55 11.58 21.83
CA MET A 381 8.54 10.87 22.62
C MET A 381 7.61 10.15 21.64
N ASP A 382 7.98 8.93 21.25
CA ASP A 382 7.31 8.25 20.13
C ASP A 382 6.04 7.50 20.54
N THR A 383 4.93 8.23 20.66
CA THR A 383 3.65 7.67 21.09
C THR A 383 2.86 6.96 19.99
N THR A 384 3.14 7.21 18.70
CA THR A 384 2.21 6.86 17.61
C THR A 384 1.92 5.36 17.54
N ALA A 385 2.94 4.50 17.66
CA ALA A 385 2.77 3.05 17.59
C ALA A 385 1.80 2.51 18.66
N ALA A 386 1.91 3.02 19.89
CA ALA A 386 0.98 2.67 20.97
C ALA A 386 -0.44 3.18 20.68
N MET A 387 -0.59 4.40 20.15
CA MET A 387 -1.91 5.01 19.97
C MET A 387 -2.67 4.49 18.75
N VAL A 388 -2.00 4.01 17.69
CA VAL A 388 -2.63 3.33 16.52
C VAL A 388 -3.46 2.10 16.92
N ALA A 389 -3.12 1.44 18.03
CA ALA A 389 -3.94 0.35 18.55
C ALA A 389 -5.28 0.82 19.15
N ARG A 390 -5.37 2.08 19.61
CA ARG A 390 -6.36 2.55 20.60
C ARG A 390 -7.61 3.21 20.00
N ALA A 391 -8.13 2.68 18.90
CA ALA A 391 -9.42 3.10 18.34
C ALA A 391 -10.60 3.06 19.36
N ASP A 392 -10.45 2.37 20.49
CA ASP A 392 -11.39 2.34 21.62
C ASP A 392 -11.32 3.53 22.59
N GLY A 393 -10.26 4.34 22.54
CA GLY A 393 -10.02 5.43 23.50
C GLY A 393 -10.71 6.77 23.21
N HIS A 394 -11.46 6.85 22.11
CA HIS A 394 -12.05 8.10 21.63
C HIS A 394 -13.42 8.41 22.25
N PRO A 395 -13.84 9.69 22.31
CA PRO A 395 -15.19 10.05 22.74
C PRO A 395 -16.30 9.47 21.88
N SER A 396 -16.11 9.28 20.57
CA SER A 396 -17.23 9.00 19.65
C SER A 396 -18.30 10.08 19.87
N ARG A 397 -19.56 9.71 20.07
CA ARG A 397 -20.70 10.57 20.41
C ARG A 397 -20.75 11.05 21.86
N TYR A 398 -19.82 10.62 22.71
CA TYR A 398 -19.84 10.83 24.15
C TYR A 398 -19.00 12.05 24.59
N GLY A 399 -18.91 13.08 23.74
CA GLY A 399 -18.34 14.39 24.08
C GLY A 399 -19.38 15.49 24.34
N HIS A 400 -20.67 15.16 24.23
CA HIS A 400 -21.80 16.08 24.35
C HIS A 400 -23.08 15.28 24.64
N TRP A 401 -24.17 15.95 25.01
CA TRP A 401 -25.46 15.28 25.14
C TRP A 401 -26.01 14.90 23.77
N ALA A 402 -26.75 13.80 23.67
CA ALA A 402 -27.23 13.25 22.39
C ALA A 402 -28.19 14.18 21.60
N HIS A 403 -28.65 15.27 22.19
CA HIS A 403 -29.53 16.28 21.58
C HIS A 403 -28.81 17.62 21.27
N GLU A 404 -27.53 17.77 21.64
CA GLU A 404 -26.76 18.99 21.40
C GLU A 404 -26.28 19.08 19.94
N LYS A 405 -26.38 20.28 19.36
CA LYS A 405 -25.94 20.56 17.99
C LYS A 405 -24.47 20.98 17.99
N VAL A 406 -23.58 20.00 17.92
CA VAL A 406 -22.12 20.20 17.82
C VAL A 406 -21.62 20.10 16.38
N THR A 407 -20.47 20.73 16.09
CA THR A 407 -19.82 20.71 14.76
C THR A 407 -19.21 19.35 14.40
N LEU A 408 -18.82 18.56 15.42
CA LEU A 408 -18.25 17.22 15.28
C LEU A 408 -19.02 16.29 16.23
N TYR A 409 -19.98 15.53 15.70
CA TYR A 409 -20.88 14.68 16.50
C TYR A 409 -20.28 13.33 16.88
N ASN A 410 -19.33 12.81 16.09
CA ASN A 410 -18.50 11.67 16.48
C ASN A 410 -17.06 12.16 16.52
N ASP A 411 -16.46 12.27 17.72
CA ASP A 411 -15.06 12.62 17.87
C ASP A 411 -14.20 11.36 17.92
N CYS A 412 -13.48 11.09 16.83
CA CYS A 412 -12.55 9.98 16.69
C CYS A 412 -11.11 10.47 16.49
N VAL A 413 -10.79 11.63 17.11
CA VAL A 413 -9.51 12.34 16.99
C VAL A 413 -8.94 12.68 18.37
N HIS A 414 -9.77 13.25 19.26
CA HIS A 414 -9.40 13.51 20.66
C HIS A 414 -9.55 12.26 21.53
N TRP A 415 -8.95 12.27 22.71
CA TRP A 415 -8.95 11.14 23.63
C TRP A 415 -9.87 11.40 24.82
N CYS A 416 -10.60 10.37 25.25
CA CYS A 416 -11.31 10.39 26.53
C CYS A 416 -10.34 10.71 27.68
N LEU A 417 -10.82 11.46 28.67
CA LEU A 417 -10.17 11.65 29.96
C LEU A 417 -11.10 11.11 31.06
N PRO A 418 -10.67 10.14 31.90
CA PRO A 418 -9.46 9.31 31.77
C PRO A 418 -9.45 8.49 30.46
N GLY A 419 -8.28 8.00 30.04
CA GLY A 419 -8.16 7.26 28.78
C GLY A 419 -6.73 6.87 28.40
N PRO A 420 -6.51 6.38 27.16
CA PRO A 420 -5.20 5.86 26.76
C PRO A 420 -4.10 6.93 26.76
N ILE A 421 -4.50 8.19 26.57
CA ILE A 421 -3.66 9.39 26.65
C ILE A 421 -2.91 9.53 27.99
N ASP A 422 -3.41 8.92 29.07
CA ASP A 422 -2.73 8.93 30.37
C ASP A 422 -1.35 8.24 30.32
N VAL A 423 -1.14 7.33 29.36
CA VAL A 423 0.17 6.69 29.10
C VAL A 423 1.23 7.68 28.61
N TRP A 424 0.83 8.78 27.95
CA TRP A 424 1.78 9.81 27.51
C TRP A 424 2.45 10.44 28.73
N ASN A 425 1.74 10.58 29.84
CA ASN A 425 2.28 11.10 31.08
C ASN A 425 3.15 10.07 31.84
N GLU A 426 2.80 8.77 31.78
CA GLU A 426 3.68 7.69 32.25
C GLU A 426 5.03 7.69 31.50
N MET A 427 4.99 7.80 30.17
CA MET A 427 6.18 7.91 29.32
C MET A 427 6.97 9.20 29.62
N LEU A 428 6.30 10.35 29.70
CA LEU A 428 6.92 11.64 30.01
C LEU A 428 7.65 11.63 31.36
N LEU A 429 7.04 11.07 32.41
CA LEU A 429 7.67 10.92 33.73
C LEU A 429 8.95 10.08 33.64
N GLN A 430 8.91 8.92 32.97
CA GLN A 430 10.09 8.08 32.82
C GLN A 430 11.18 8.73 31.96
N MET A 431 10.82 9.41 30.86
CA MET A 431 11.76 10.22 30.08
C MET A 431 12.48 11.24 30.95
N LEU A 432 11.74 12.04 31.72
CA LEU A 432 12.31 13.07 32.59
C LEU A 432 13.19 12.47 33.70
N LEU A 433 12.78 11.35 34.32
CA LEU A 433 13.55 10.66 35.37
C LEU A 433 14.89 10.11 34.87
N LEU A 434 14.92 9.52 33.66
CA LEU A 434 16.16 9.07 33.02
C LEU A 434 17.08 10.27 32.70
N HIS A 435 16.50 11.35 32.20
CA HIS A 435 17.22 12.54 31.71
C HIS A 435 17.59 13.57 32.79
N HIS A 436 17.21 13.34 34.05
CA HIS A 436 17.61 14.17 35.19
C HIS A 436 19.02 13.78 35.69
N ARG A 437 19.33 12.49 35.76
CA ARG A 437 20.60 11.94 36.30
C ARG A 437 21.84 12.41 35.54
N SER A 438 21.72 12.71 34.25
CA SER A 438 22.84 13.20 33.42
C SER A 438 23.27 14.63 33.72
N GLY A 439 22.57 15.36 34.59
CA GLY A 439 22.96 16.71 35.05
C GLY A 439 23.86 16.74 36.31
N GLU A 440 23.76 15.76 37.21
CA GLU A 440 24.41 15.84 38.53
C GLU A 440 25.88 15.36 38.52
N PHE A 441 26.26 14.48 37.59
CA PHE A 441 27.63 13.96 37.46
C PHE A 441 28.59 14.93 36.72
N SER A 442 28.68 16.17 37.20
CA SER A 442 29.64 17.17 36.69
C SER A 442 30.26 18.08 37.76
N ILE A 443 30.23 17.66 39.04
CA ILE A 443 31.04 18.27 40.11
C ILE A 443 31.75 17.20 40.94
N LEU A 444 32.80 16.60 40.38
CA LEU A 444 33.91 16.00 41.12
C LEU A 444 35.11 15.83 40.17
N GLY A 445 36.06 16.76 40.25
CA GLY A 445 37.13 16.86 39.25
C GLY A 445 38.27 15.87 39.47
N PHE A 446 38.67 15.18 38.40
CA PHE A 446 40.00 14.60 38.27
C PHE A 446 40.67 15.11 37.00
N LEU A 447 41.90 15.61 37.16
CA LEU A 447 42.70 16.19 36.08
C LEU A 447 43.28 15.09 35.17
N PRO A 448 43.18 15.21 33.84
CA PRO A 448 43.86 14.32 32.91
C PRO A 448 45.33 14.74 32.75
N VAL A 449 46.25 13.97 33.32
CA VAL A 449 47.68 13.99 32.98
C VAL A 449 48.21 12.55 32.90
N PRO A 450 49.20 12.25 32.02
CA PRO A 450 49.19 10.98 31.30
C PRO A 450 50.33 10.03 31.70
N MET A 451 50.14 8.74 31.43
CA MET A 451 51.25 7.79 31.31
C MET A 451 51.11 6.89 30.07
N THR A 452 52.26 6.69 29.42
CA THR A 452 52.48 5.77 28.31
C THR A 452 52.62 4.32 28.80
N PRO A 453 52.46 3.31 27.92
CA PRO A 453 52.58 1.91 28.32
C PRO A 453 54.03 1.50 28.60
N LEU A 454 54.25 0.85 29.75
CA LEU A 454 55.48 0.10 30.02
C LEU A 454 55.31 -1.38 29.63
N ASN A 455 56.28 -1.88 28.88
CA ASN A 455 56.26 -3.24 28.31
C ASN A 455 56.96 -4.26 29.23
N ASN A 456 56.50 -5.51 29.16
CA ASN A 456 57.21 -6.75 29.47
C ASN A 456 57.84 -6.95 30.87
N LEU A 457 57.35 -7.98 31.58
CA LEU A 457 58.18 -8.86 32.40
C LEU A 457 57.63 -10.31 32.32
N CYS A 458 58.50 -11.31 32.31
CA CYS A 458 58.17 -12.68 31.93
C CYS A 458 58.22 -13.69 33.10
N ASN A 459 57.78 -14.93 32.79
CA ASN A 459 58.18 -16.22 33.40
C ASN A 459 57.39 -16.84 34.59
N PHE A 460 56.60 -17.87 34.25
CA PHE A 460 56.81 -19.27 34.66
C PHE A 460 56.99 -19.65 36.16
N ARG A 461 56.01 -20.36 36.77
CA ARG A 461 56.06 -21.85 36.97
C ARG A 461 54.91 -22.51 37.79
N VAL A 462 54.16 -23.36 37.09
CA VAL A 462 53.60 -24.69 37.44
C VAL A 462 53.83 -25.30 38.86
N LYS A 463 52.73 -25.80 39.46
CA LYS A 463 52.56 -27.12 40.17
C LYS A 463 51.04 -27.42 40.31
N LYS A 464 50.51 -28.58 39.87
CA LYS A 464 50.33 -29.89 40.58
C LYS A 464 49.40 -29.81 41.81
N GLN A 465 48.45 -30.72 42.11
CA GLN A 465 47.89 -31.94 41.48
C GLN A 465 46.46 -32.18 42.11
N TYR A 466 45.65 -33.28 42.05
CA TYR A 466 45.81 -34.70 41.69
C TYR A 466 44.42 -35.38 41.38
N TYR A 467 44.28 -36.08 40.25
CA TYR A 467 43.54 -37.35 39.96
C TYR A 467 42.02 -37.62 40.21
N ASN A 468 41.30 -37.79 39.08
CA ASN A 468 40.48 -38.95 38.61
C ASN A 468 40.72 -40.32 39.32
N PRO A 469 39.77 -41.30 39.38
CA PRO A 469 39.70 -42.26 38.25
C PRO A 469 38.36 -43.03 37.98
N ARG A 470 38.14 -43.36 36.69
CA ARG A 470 37.40 -44.52 36.08
C ARG A 470 35.91 -44.40 35.69
N CYS A 471 35.44 -45.03 34.59
CA CYS A 471 36.03 -45.28 33.25
C CYS A 471 35.06 -46.01 32.27
N LEU A 472 35.38 -45.90 30.96
CA LEU A 472 35.02 -46.81 29.85
C LEU A 472 33.55 -46.86 29.35
N ILE A 473 33.38 -47.46 28.16
CA ILE A 473 32.13 -47.64 27.39
C ILE A 473 31.49 -46.29 26.96
N PRO A 474 31.99 -45.64 25.89
CA PRO A 474 31.71 -46.16 24.54
C PRO A 474 32.86 -46.05 23.51
N ALA A 475 34.08 -45.69 23.93
CA ALA A 475 35.20 -45.34 23.04
C ALA A 475 35.75 -46.46 22.12
N VAL A 476 35.16 -47.65 22.14
CA VAL A 476 35.57 -48.81 21.30
C VAL A 476 34.75 -48.90 20.01
N SER A 477 33.49 -48.47 20.01
CA SER A 477 32.58 -48.66 18.88
C SER A 477 32.94 -47.84 17.64
N LEU A 478 33.58 -46.68 17.83
CA LEU A 478 33.92 -45.78 16.72
C LEU A 478 35.17 -46.22 15.95
N LEU A 479 36.13 -46.88 16.62
CA LEU A 479 37.37 -47.35 15.97
C LEU A 479 37.12 -48.50 14.99
N LEU A 480 36.20 -49.42 15.32
CA LEU A 480 35.89 -50.59 14.49
C LEU A 480 35.25 -50.22 13.13
N LEU A 481 34.48 -49.12 13.07
CA LEU A 481 33.82 -48.71 11.84
C LEU A 481 34.81 -48.20 10.77
N VAL A 482 35.90 -47.54 11.21
CA VAL A 482 36.93 -46.96 10.33
C VAL A 482 37.82 -48.05 9.71
N VAL A 483 38.07 -49.14 10.44
CA VAL A 483 38.87 -50.28 9.95
C VAL A 483 38.13 -51.09 8.89
N ILE A 484 36.80 -51.21 8.98
CA ILE A 484 36.00 -51.99 8.02
C ILE A 484 35.91 -51.30 6.65
N LEU A 485 35.90 -49.96 6.61
CA LEU A 485 35.78 -49.18 5.36
C LEU A 485 37.12 -48.95 4.62
N THR A 486 38.25 -49.45 5.13
CA THR A 486 39.59 -49.17 4.58
C THR A 486 40.28 -50.37 3.93
N VAL A 487 39.68 -51.56 3.93
CA VAL A 487 40.31 -52.81 3.42
C VAL A 487 39.42 -53.58 2.43
N SER A 488 38.60 -52.87 1.65
CA SER A 488 37.97 -53.40 0.43
C SER A 488 37.64 -52.24 -0.52
N ASN A 489 38.09 -52.20 -1.78
CA ASN A 489 38.77 -53.24 -2.57
C ASN A 489 39.82 -52.64 -3.53
N THR A 490 41.03 -53.22 -3.59
CA THR A 490 42.15 -52.72 -4.42
C THR A 490 42.91 -53.84 -5.15
N TYR A 491 42.30 -54.43 -6.18
CA TYR A 491 42.98 -55.20 -7.25
C TYR A 491 42.24 -54.94 -8.58
N PHE A 492 42.77 -54.09 -9.49
CA PHE A 492 43.67 -54.40 -10.63
C PHE A 492 42.99 -55.15 -11.81
N PRO A 493 43.35 -54.95 -13.11
CA PRO A 493 44.47 -54.16 -13.66
C PRO A 493 44.14 -53.17 -14.83
N PHE A 494 45.16 -52.42 -15.29
CA PHE A 494 45.22 -51.67 -16.56
C PHE A 494 45.97 -52.46 -17.65
N PRO A 495 45.85 -52.09 -18.95
CA PRO A 495 47.02 -51.44 -19.60
C PRO A 495 46.73 -50.35 -20.68
N THR A 496 47.37 -49.19 -20.49
CA THR A 496 48.04 -48.32 -21.50
C THR A 496 47.48 -48.08 -22.93
N THR A 497 47.44 -46.79 -23.34
CA THR A 497 48.37 -46.28 -24.38
C THR A 497 48.62 -44.76 -24.32
N LYS A 498 49.93 -44.42 -24.36
CA LYS A 498 50.59 -43.17 -24.84
C LYS A 498 50.02 -41.78 -24.47
N SER A 499 50.76 -41.11 -23.58
CA SER A 499 50.84 -39.64 -23.46
C SER A 499 51.48 -38.98 -24.69
N ARG A 500 51.21 -37.69 -24.89
CA ARG A 500 52.14 -36.77 -25.59
C ARG A 500 52.28 -35.48 -24.78
N THR A 501 53.45 -35.28 -24.18
CA THR A 501 53.82 -34.06 -23.45
C THR A 501 54.14 -32.90 -24.39
N LEU A 502 53.99 -31.67 -23.90
CA LEU A 502 54.73 -30.49 -24.37
C LEU A 502 55.12 -29.61 -23.17
N SER A 503 56.10 -28.73 -23.38
CA SER A 503 56.98 -28.24 -22.31
C SER A 503 56.51 -26.97 -21.60
N TYR A 504 56.97 -26.88 -20.35
CA TYR A 504 57.11 -25.66 -19.55
C TYR A 504 57.90 -24.55 -20.28
N SER A 505 57.55 -23.29 -20.05
CA SER A 505 58.41 -22.13 -20.28
C SER A 505 58.12 -21.03 -19.26
N SER A 506 58.88 -20.99 -18.16
CA SER A 506 59.07 -19.77 -17.38
C SER A 506 59.81 -18.73 -18.23
N PHE A 507 59.45 -17.44 -18.14
CA PHE A 507 60.33 -16.37 -18.60
C PHE A 507 60.62 -15.35 -17.50
N SER A 508 61.81 -14.75 -17.56
CA SER A 508 62.46 -14.11 -16.42
C SER A 508 62.08 -12.64 -16.24
N SER A 509 62.12 -12.20 -14.99
CA SER A 509 62.22 -10.78 -14.64
C SER A 509 63.60 -10.22 -15.00
N SER A 510 63.65 -9.03 -15.60
CA SER A 510 64.81 -8.12 -15.50
C SER A 510 64.36 -6.66 -15.67
N PRO A 511 65.06 -5.68 -15.06
CA PRO A 511 64.49 -4.37 -14.80
C PRO A 511 64.89 -3.29 -15.83
N GLY A 512 64.00 -2.32 -16.04
CA GLY A 512 64.32 -1.09 -16.77
C GLY A 512 63.14 -0.12 -16.81
N GLY A 513 63.32 1.08 -16.24
CA GLY A 513 62.34 2.18 -16.34
C GLY A 513 61.39 2.34 -15.15
N GLN A 514 61.90 2.80 -14.00
CA GLN A 514 61.05 3.46 -13.01
C GLN A 514 60.46 4.75 -13.61
N LYS A 515 59.13 4.85 -13.65
CA LYS A 515 58.41 6.13 -13.66
C LYS A 515 57.31 6.09 -12.60
N ALA A 516 57.14 7.24 -11.96
CA ALA A 516 56.39 7.50 -10.74
C ALA A 516 55.04 6.76 -10.53
N ALA A 517 54.88 6.28 -9.29
CA ALA A 517 53.69 6.30 -8.42
C ALA A 517 52.29 5.92 -8.94
N ASP A 518 51.63 5.07 -8.15
CA ASP A 518 50.19 4.94 -7.93
C ASP A 518 49.24 4.87 -9.14
N GLU A 519 48.98 3.64 -9.59
CA GLU A 519 47.62 3.27 -10.04
C GLU A 519 47.30 1.82 -9.65
N ALA A 520 46.23 1.61 -8.89
CA ALA A 520 45.76 0.28 -8.51
C ALA A 520 44.81 -0.27 -9.59
N CYS A 521 44.97 -1.54 -10.02
CA CYS A 521 44.15 -2.09 -11.10
C CYS A 521 42.64 -2.01 -10.77
N ASN A 522 41.90 -1.26 -11.59
CA ASN A 522 40.46 -1.16 -11.48
C ASN A 522 39.79 -2.28 -12.27
N ILE A 523 39.51 -3.41 -11.61
CA ILE A 523 38.86 -4.58 -12.22
C ILE A 523 37.45 -4.31 -12.77
N PHE A 524 36.85 -3.14 -12.48
CA PHE A 524 35.52 -2.75 -12.93
C PHE A 524 35.51 -1.92 -14.22
N ARG A 525 36.68 -1.50 -14.73
CA ARG A 525 36.83 -0.84 -16.04
C ARG A 525 37.54 -1.77 -17.03
N GLY A 526 37.01 -1.87 -18.25
CA GLY A 526 37.46 -2.86 -19.22
C GLY A 526 36.44 -3.09 -20.34
N GLU A 527 36.45 -4.29 -20.89
CA GLU A 527 35.54 -4.72 -21.96
C GLU A 527 35.18 -6.21 -21.87
N TRP A 528 34.11 -6.61 -22.57
CA TRP A 528 33.78 -8.03 -22.76
C TRP A 528 34.48 -8.58 -24.01
N VAL A 529 35.17 -9.70 -23.84
CA VAL A 529 35.82 -10.43 -24.93
C VAL A 529 35.23 -11.84 -25.05
N PRO A 530 35.25 -12.46 -26.26
CA PRO A 530 34.83 -13.84 -26.43
C PRO A 530 35.62 -14.80 -25.55
N ASP A 531 34.94 -15.80 -24.98
CA ASP A 531 35.49 -16.69 -23.97
C ASP A 531 35.52 -18.16 -24.44
N PRO A 532 36.70 -18.74 -24.74
CA PRO A 532 36.79 -20.05 -25.39
C PRO A 532 36.47 -21.24 -24.47
N ASP A 533 36.64 -21.10 -23.15
CA ASP A 533 36.35 -22.16 -22.15
C ASP A 533 34.99 -21.96 -21.45
N ALA A 534 34.07 -21.22 -22.09
CA ALA A 534 32.70 -20.99 -21.62
C ALA A 534 31.68 -22.00 -22.20
N PRO A 535 30.54 -22.26 -21.53
CA PRO A 535 30.07 -21.66 -20.27
C PRO A 535 30.72 -22.25 -19.02
N TYR A 536 30.72 -21.48 -17.92
CA TYR A 536 31.14 -21.95 -16.61
C TYR A 536 30.25 -23.09 -16.05
N TYR A 537 28.96 -23.11 -16.38
CA TYR A 537 27.99 -24.14 -16.03
C TYR A 537 26.79 -24.07 -16.99
N THR A 538 26.05 -25.17 -17.13
CA THR A 538 24.75 -25.27 -17.81
C THR A 538 23.64 -25.65 -16.82
N ASN A 539 22.38 -25.59 -17.26
CA ASN A 539 21.21 -26.05 -16.51
C ASN A 539 21.31 -27.54 -16.09
N ASP A 540 21.89 -28.39 -16.94
CA ASP A 540 22.07 -29.83 -16.63
C ASP A 540 23.13 -30.06 -15.53
N THR A 541 24.04 -29.10 -15.33
CA THR A 541 25.13 -29.15 -14.34
C THR A 541 24.85 -28.36 -13.06
N CYS A 542 23.72 -27.67 -12.95
CA CYS A 542 23.33 -26.95 -11.75
C CYS A 542 21.82 -27.02 -11.49
N SER A 543 21.43 -27.79 -10.48
CA SER A 543 20.05 -27.95 -10.00
C SER A 543 19.48 -26.71 -9.29
N VAL A 544 20.30 -25.70 -8.99
CA VAL A 544 19.96 -24.51 -8.19
C VAL A 544 19.54 -23.31 -9.05
N ILE A 545 19.51 -23.44 -10.39
CA ILE A 545 19.02 -22.38 -11.27
C ILE A 545 17.50 -22.22 -11.08
N HIS A 546 17.08 -21.10 -10.51
CA HIS A 546 15.67 -20.74 -10.36
C HIS A 546 15.00 -20.61 -11.74
N GLU A 547 13.77 -21.09 -11.89
CA GLU A 547 13.10 -21.23 -13.19
C GLU A 547 13.01 -19.95 -14.02
N HIS A 548 12.83 -18.79 -13.38
CA HIS A 548 12.82 -17.48 -14.04
C HIS A 548 14.17 -17.06 -14.67
N TYR A 549 15.26 -17.77 -14.37
CA TYR A 549 16.61 -17.51 -14.90
C TYR A 549 17.12 -18.64 -15.81
N ASP A 550 16.43 -19.78 -15.89
CA ASP A 550 16.86 -20.95 -16.67
C ASP A 550 16.57 -20.79 -18.17
N CYS A 551 17.35 -19.91 -18.79
CA CYS A 551 17.26 -19.56 -20.20
C CYS A 551 17.51 -20.75 -21.13
N MET A 552 18.23 -21.79 -20.68
CA MET A 552 18.52 -22.98 -21.47
C MET A 552 17.31 -23.92 -21.51
N LYS A 553 16.75 -24.26 -20.34
CA LYS A 553 15.56 -25.12 -20.21
C LYS A 553 14.31 -24.53 -20.85
N TYR A 554 14.09 -23.22 -20.71
CA TYR A 554 12.93 -22.52 -21.29
C TYR A 554 13.21 -21.95 -22.70
N GLY A 555 14.24 -22.46 -23.38
CA GLY A 555 14.37 -22.38 -24.84
C GLY A 555 14.76 -21.03 -25.41
N LYS A 556 15.76 -20.33 -24.83
CA LYS A 556 16.37 -19.17 -25.51
C LYS A 556 17.02 -19.64 -26.83
N PRO A 557 16.64 -19.09 -28.00
CA PRO A 557 17.16 -19.56 -29.28
C PRO A 557 18.62 -19.16 -29.51
N ASP A 558 19.12 -18.14 -28.81
CA ASP A 558 20.52 -17.73 -28.83
C ASP A 558 21.23 -18.10 -27.52
N LEU A 559 22.21 -19.01 -27.58
CA LEU A 559 23.09 -19.32 -26.44
C LEU A 559 24.42 -18.54 -26.48
N GLY A 560 24.65 -17.70 -27.48
CA GLY A 560 25.90 -16.94 -27.65
C GLY A 560 26.23 -15.98 -26.51
N PHE A 561 25.25 -15.60 -25.69
CA PHE A 561 25.44 -14.73 -24.52
C PHE A 561 26.32 -15.34 -23.42
N VAL A 562 26.47 -16.68 -23.36
CA VAL A 562 27.33 -17.31 -22.35
C VAL A 562 28.82 -17.28 -22.72
N GLN A 563 29.15 -17.01 -24.00
CA GLN A 563 30.52 -17.12 -24.55
C GLN A 563 31.36 -15.85 -24.36
N TRP A 564 31.23 -15.18 -23.21
CA TRP A 564 31.86 -13.87 -22.96
C TRP A 564 32.47 -13.80 -21.56
N ARG A 565 33.69 -13.26 -21.46
CA ARG A 565 34.38 -12.93 -20.20
C ARG A 565 34.73 -11.45 -20.15
N TRP A 566 34.73 -10.89 -18.94
CA TRP A 566 35.22 -9.54 -18.70
C TRP A 566 36.75 -9.53 -18.70
N ARG A 567 37.34 -8.50 -19.31
CA ARG A 567 38.76 -8.20 -19.31
C ARG A 567 38.96 -6.76 -18.84
N PRO A 568 39.54 -6.54 -17.64
CA PRO A 568 39.89 -5.20 -17.19
C PRO A 568 40.94 -4.52 -18.08
N ASP A 569 40.98 -3.19 -18.07
CA ASP A 569 41.93 -2.40 -18.88
C ASP A 569 43.39 -2.58 -18.43
N SER A 570 43.64 -2.69 -17.12
CA SER A 570 44.99 -2.60 -16.53
C SER A 570 45.48 -3.86 -15.80
N CYS A 571 44.73 -4.97 -15.79
CA CYS A 571 45.22 -6.28 -15.36
C CYS A 571 44.35 -7.44 -15.89
N ASP A 572 44.89 -8.66 -15.92
CA ASP A 572 44.09 -9.86 -16.22
C ASP A 572 43.23 -10.28 -15.01
N LEU A 573 42.01 -10.75 -15.31
CA LEU A 573 41.06 -11.25 -14.33
C LEU A 573 41.01 -12.79 -14.44
N PRO A 574 41.63 -13.54 -13.52
CA PRO A 574 41.67 -15.00 -13.59
C PRO A 574 40.27 -15.61 -13.42
N ARG A 575 40.01 -16.75 -14.08
CA ARG A 575 38.81 -17.55 -13.84
C ARG A 575 38.69 -17.92 -12.36
N LEU A 576 37.46 -18.00 -11.85
CA LEU A 576 37.20 -18.54 -10.52
C LEU A 576 37.57 -20.03 -10.48
N ASP A 577 38.50 -20.39 -9.59
CA ASP A 577 38.78 -21.76 -9.18
C ASP A 577 37.87 -22.10 -7.98
N PRO A 578 36.86 -22.98 -8.12
CA PRO A 578 35.91 -23.27 -7.06
C PRO A 578 36.54 -24.02 -5.88
N ALA A 579 37.54 -24.87 -6.12
CA ALA A 579 38.22 -25.64 -5.08
C ALA A 579 39.11 -24.74 -4.21
N ARG A 580 39.81 -23.79 -4.84
CA ARG A 580 40.59 -22.75 -4.16
C ARG A 580 39.67 -21.74 -3.45
N PHE A 581 38.52 -21.40 -4.02
CA PHE A 581 37.53 -20.54 -3.37
C PHE A 581 36.94 -21.19 -2.11
N LEU A 582 36.42 -22.41 -2.21
CA LEU A 582 35.93 -23.17 -1.05
C LEU A 582 37.01 -23.33 0.03
N SER A 583 38.27 -23.55 -0.38
CA SER A 583 39.41 -23.63 0.54
C SER A 583 39.74 -22.29 1.22
N SER A 584 39.62 -21.16 0.52
CA SER A 584 39.87 -19.81 1.10
C SER A 584 38.70 -19.30 1.93
N MET A 585 37.50 -19.86 1.74
CA MET A 585 36.29 -19.58 2.50
C MET A 585 36.02 -20.60 3.63
N ARG A 586 36.98 -21.49 3.90
CA ARG A 586 36.89 -22.51 4.96
C ARG A 586 36.60 -21.87 6.33
N GLY A 587 35.54 -22.33 7.00
CA GLY A 587 35.12 -21.83 8.30
C GLY A 587 34.50 -20.42 8.30
N LYS A 588 34.05 -19.91 7.14
CA LYS A 588 33.44 -18.57 7.00
C LYS A 588 31.97 -18.66 6.61
N THR A 589 31.28 -17.53 6.79
CA THR A 589 29.93 -17.29 6.26
C THR A 589 29.98 -16.15 5.24
N LEU A 590 29.24 -16.30 4.15
CA LEU A 590 29.01 -15.26 3.14
C LEU A 590 27.51 -14.99 3.05
N ALA A 591 27.10 -13.72 3.10
CA ALA A 591 25.69 -13.33 3.02
C ALA A 591 25.44 -12.45 1.79
N PHE A 592 24.44 -12.82 1.00
CA PHE A 592 23.84 -11.98 -0.02
C PHE A 592 22.60 -11.32 0.59
N ILE A 593 22.62 -10.00 0.72
CA ILE A 593 21.55 -9.20 1.31
C ILE A 593 21.07 -8.24 0.23
N GLY A 594 19.76 -8.24 -0.07
CA GLY A 594 19.22 -7.39 -1.13
C GLY A 594 17.94 -7.94 -1.77
N ASP A 595 17.80 -7.65 -3.05
CA ASP A 595 16.64 -7.92 -3.87
C ASP A 595 16.77 -9.23 -4.70
N SER A 596 15.98 -9.34 -5.77
CA SER A 596 16.07 -10.39 -6.78
C SER A 596 17.45 -10.51 -7.46
N LEU A 597 18.17 -9.40 -7.65
CA LEU A 597 19.49 -9.38 -8.29
C LEU A 597 20.59 -9.86 -7.34
N ALA A 598 20.46 -9.59 -6.04
CA ALA A 598 21.31 -10.18 -5.01
C ALA A 598 21.10 -11.71 -4.93
N ARG A 599 19.84 -12.17 -4.95
CA ARG A 599 19.48 -13.61 -4.98
C ARG A 599 20.00 -14.30 -6.25
N ASN A 600 19.90 -13.65 -7.42
CA ASN A 600 20.43 -14.19 -8.67
C ASN A 600 21.97 -14.34 -8.64
N HIS A 601 22.68 -13.36 -8.07
CA HIS A 601 24.13 -13.44 -7.87
C HIS A 601 24.53 -14.61 -6.95
N MET A 602 23.79 -14.85 -5.86
CA MET A 602 23.99 -16.03 -5.01
C MET A 602 23.85 -17.33 -5.81
N ASN A 603 22.75 -17.50 -6.56
CA ASN A 603 22.49 -18.73 -7.32
C ASN A 603 23.63 -19.04 -8.32
N SER A 604 24.17 -18.01 -8.98
CA SER A 604 25.33 -18.16 -9.87
C SER A 604 26.58 -18.64 -9.13
N LEU A 605 26.87 -18.11 -7.94
CA LEU A 605 27.97 -18.61 -7.10
C LEU A 605 27.74 -20.06 -6.68
N ILE A 606 26.53 -20.44 -6.24
CA ILE A 606 26.24 -21.83 -5.85
C ILE A 606 26.51 -22.80 -7.02
N CYS A 607 26.05 -22.47 -8.24
CA CYS A 607 26.33 -23.27 -9.44
C CYS A 607 27.83 -23.43 -9.74
N LEU A 608 28.64 -22.39 -9.51
CA LEU A 608 30.10 -22.46 -9.69
C LEU A 608 30.77 -23.41 -8.67
N LEU A 609 30.25 -23.47 -7.44
CA LEU A 609 30.83 -24.29 -6.35
C LEU A 609 30.32 -25.74 -6.35
N THR A 610 29.08 -25.99 -6.78
CA THR A 610 28.50 -27.34 -6.97
C THR A 610 29.36 -28.22 -7.88
N ARG A 611 30.12 -27.63 -8.82
CA ARG A 611 31.13 -28.33 -9.65
C ARG A 611 32.26 -29.03 -8.88
N VAL A 612 32.42 -28.75 -7.58
CA VAL A 612 33.48 -29.32 -6.72
C VAL A 612 32.92 -29.95 -5.44
N ALA A 613 31.85 -29.39 -4.86
CA ALA A 613 31.17 -29.98 -3.70
C ALA A 613 29.70 -29.57 -3.68
N GLU A 614 28.79 -30.51 -3.42
CA GLU A 614 27.36 -30.20 -3.28
C GLU A 614 27.03 -29.65 -1.87
N PRO A 615 26.25 -28.56 -1.76
CA PRO A 615 25.82 -28.02 -0.48
C PRO A 615 24.58 -28.73 0.07
N THR A 616 24.53 -28.93 1.39
CA THR A 616 23.28 -29.26 2.08
C THR A 616 22.48 -27.98 2.34
N THR A 617 21.21 -27.96 1.98
CA THR A 617 20.29 -26.85 2.27
C THR A 617 19.58 -27.02 3.60
N SER A 618 19.32 -25.93 4.32
CA SER A 618 18.35 -25.89 5.43
C SER A 618 17.49 -24.63 5.36
N TRP A 619 16.32 -24.68 6.02
CA TRP A 619 15.31 -23.60 6.05
C TRP A 619 14.83 -23.11 4.66
N PRO A 620 14.09 -23.95 3.89
CA PRO A 620 13.46 -23.51 2.66
C PRO A 620 12.21 -22.66 2.94
N SER A 621 12.36 -21.33 2.96
CA SER A 621 11.25 -20.39 2.72
C SER A 621 11.47 -19.67 1.38
N SER A 622 10.43 -19.00 0.88
CA SER A 622 10.52 -18.17 -0.34
C SER A 622 11.36 -16.89 -0.16
N GLU A 623 11.78 -16.58 1.06
CA GLU A 623 12.36 -15.30 1.47
C GLU A 623 13.81 -15.46 1.95
N HIS A 624 14.11 -16.57 2.63
CA HIS A 624 15.42 -16.88 3.20
C HIS A 624 15.89 -18.28 2.78
N THR A 625 17.20 -18.44 2.54
CA THR A 625 17.78 -19.72 2.12
C THR A 625 19.21 -19.85 2.64
N VAL A 626 19.57 -21.05 3.10
CA VAL A 626 20.91 -21.37 3.64
C VAL A 626 21.50 -22.56 2.89
N TYR A 627 22.69 -22.37 2.30
CA TYR A 627 23.50 -23.43 1.69
C TYR A 627 24.74 -23.68 2.55
N HIS A 628 25.01 -24.93 2.90
CA HIS A 628 26.16 -25.30 3.72
C HIS A 628 27.03 -26.35 3.03
N TYR A 629 28.30 -26.01 2.80
CA TYR A 629 29.30 -26.89 2.20
C TYR A 629 30.03 -27.67 3.30
N GLY A 630 29.65 -28.94 3.45
CA GLY A 630 30.25 -29.89 4.38
C GLY A 630 31.65 -30.37 3.95
N GLY A 631 31.97 -31.64 4.22
CA GLY A 631 33.21 -32.26 3.74
C GLY A 631 34.51 -31.62 4.25
N GLY A 632 34.45 -30.90 5.37
CA GLY A 632 35.59 -30.19 5.96
C GLY A 632 35.80 -28.74 5.48
N TYR A 633 35.02 -28.25 4.52
CA TYR A 633 35.03 -26.83 4.17
C TYR A 633 34.35 -25.97 5.25
N ASN A 634 33.22 -26.42 5.81
CA ASN A 634 32.48 -25.67 6.82
C ASN A 634 32.23 -24.21 6.37
N PHE A 635 31.74 -24.08 5.13
CA PHE A 635 31.46 -22.79 4.50
C PHE A 635 29.95 -22.64 4.31
N THR A 636 29.39 -21.50 4.71
CA THR A 636 27.95 -21.25 4.67
C THR A 636 27.63 -20.04 3.80
N VAL A 637 26.66 -20.17 2.91
CA VAL A 637 26.11 -19.08 2.09
C VAL A 637 24.67 -18.80 2.50
N LEU A 638 24.35 -17.53 2.74
CA LEU A 638 23.04 -17.04 3.18
C LEU A 638 22.43 -16.11 2.12
N SER A 639 21.11 -16.19 1.91
CA SER A 639 20.32 -15.19 1.19
C SER A 639 19.31 -14.54 2.13
N PHE A 640 19.40 -13.22 2.30
CA PHE A 640 18.41 -12.40 2.99
C PHE A 640 17.67 -11.51 2.00
N TRP A 641 16.36 -11.75 1.85
CA TRP A 641 15.47 -10.81 1.16
C TRP A 641 15.33 -9.52 1.96
N ALA A 642 15.95 -8.46 1.45
CA ALA A 642 15.92 -7.11 1.99
C ALA A 642 16.06 -6.14 0.80
N PRO A 643 15.02 -6.00 -0.06
CA PRO A 643 15.13 -5.33 -1.36
C PRO A 643 15.49 -3.83 -1.27
N PHE A 644 15.33 -3.22 -0.09
CA PHE A 644 15.73 -1.84 0.20
C PHE A 644 16.88 -1.73 1.22
N LEU A 645 17.50 -2.86 1.57
CA LEU A 645 18.57 -3.08 2.58
C LEU A 645 18.25 -2.69 4.03
N VAL A 646 17.48 -1.62 4.26
CA VAL A 646 16.97 -1.24 5.58
C VAL A 646 15.86 -2.19 6.03
N ARG A 647 15.82 -2.48 7.33
CA ARG A 647 14.74 -3.23 7.98
C ARG A 647 13.94 -2.28 8.86
N ASN A 648 12.62 -2.38 8.83
CA ASN A 648 11.84 -1.97 9.98
C ASN A 648 12.04 -3.05 11.06
N GLU A 649 12.34 -2.63 12.30
CA GLU A 649 12.83 -3.46 13.43
C GLU A 649 14.32 -3.85 13.41
N LEU A 650 14.93 -3.78 14.60
CA LEU A 650 16.37 -3.83 14.87
C LEU A 650 16.86 -5.26 15.20
N VAL A 651 18.12 -5.56 14.87
CA VAL A 651 18.93 -6.61 15.52
C VAL A 651 20.37 -6.12 15.58
N ASP A 652 21.03 -6.29 16.73
CA ASP A 652 22.42 -5.89 16.95
C ASP A 652 23.45 -6.79 16.24
N ALA A 653 24.67 -6.28 16.11
CA ALA A 653 25.78 -6.94 15.42
C ALA A 653 26.65 -7.80 16.36
N ASP A 654 27.35 -8.78 15.79
CA ASP A 654 28.77 -8.96 16.13
C ASP A 654 29.55 -9.69 15.02
N GLY A 655 30.86 -9.39 14.93
CA GLY A 655 31.81 -10.06 14.03
C GLY A 655 32.42 -9.21 12.90
N PRO A 656 33.66 -9.52 12.47
CA PRO A 656 34.41 -8.73 11.47
C PRO A 656 33.88 -8.97 10.05
N ALA A 657 32.87 -8.20 9.65
CA ALA A 657 32.27 -8.27 8.32
C ALA A 657 33.14 -7.61 7.22
N HIS A 658 33.05 -8.14 6.00
CA HIS A 658 33.48 -7.47 4.77
C HIS A 658 32.24 -7.07 3.97
N ALA A 659 31.88 -5.80 4.03
CA ALA A 659 30.71 -5.28 3.33
C ALA A 659 31.05 -5.01 1.85
N VAL A 660 30.35 -5.68 0.94
CA VAL A 660 30.46 -5.46 -0.51
C VAL A 660 29.14 -4.89 -1.02
N LEU A 661 29.13 -3.62 -1.44
CA LEU A 661 27.97 -3.01 -2.09
C LEU A 661 28.08 -3.21 -3.60
N ARG A 662 27.03 -3.72 -4.23
CA ARG A 662 26.93 -3.81 -5.69
C ARG A 662 26.09 -2.65 -6.23
N THR A 663 26.58 -1.99 -7.29
CA THR A 663 25.85 -0.91 -7.95
C THR A 663 24.72 -1.41 -8.86
N VAL A 664 23.88 -0.47 -9.33
CA VAL A 664 22.78 -0.67 -10.29
C VAL A 664 23.10 -1.72 -11.35
N SER A 665 22.23 -2.73 -11.47
CA SER A 665 22.19 -3.60 -12.64
C SER A 665 21.21 -2.98 -13.65
N PRO A 666 21.68 -2.29 -14.70
CA PRO A 666 20.83 -1.50 -15.59
C PRO A 666 19.82 -2.36 -16.34
N SER A 667 18.66 -1.78 -16.63
CA SER A 667 17.54 -2.46 -17.25
C SER A 667 17.57 -2.27 -18.77
N GLN A 668 17.33 -3.34 -19.52
CA GLN A 668 17.71 -3.39 -20.94
C GLN A 668 16.56 -3.85 -21.83
N TYR A 669 15.79 -2.89 -22.31
CA TYR A 669 14.63 -3.14 -23.18
C TYR A 669 14.79 -2.40 -24.51
N GLU A 670 14.72 -3.14 -25.62
CA GLU A 670 14.58 -2.56 -26.95
C GLU A 670 13.09 -2.60 -27.33
N GLY A 671 12.57 -1.54 -27.96
CA GLY A 671 11.19 -1.46 -28.46
C GLY A 671 10.09 -1.01 -27.46
N GLY A 672 10.40 -0.82 -26.17
CA GLY A 672 9.43 -0.33 -25.18
C GLY A 672 9.85 -0.60 -23.74
N GLU A 673 8.92 -0.44 -22.79
CA GLU A 673 9.14 -0.75 -21.37
C GLU A 673 8.83 -2.23 -21.03
N TRP A 674 9.41 -2.70 -19.92
CA TRP A 674 9.39 -4.10 -19.45
C TRP A 674 8.01 -4.74 -19.32
N ASN A 675 6.99 -3.94 -18.99
CA ASN A 675 5.61 -4.36 -18.77
C ASN A 675 4.67 -4.08 -19.95
N LYS A 676 5.19 -3.58 -21.08
CA LYS A 676 4.40 -3.17 -22.26
C LYS A 676 4.84 -3.94 -23.50
N ASP A 677 5.87 -3.42 -24.18
CA ASP A 677 6.31 -3.84 -25.51
C ASP A 677 7.83 -4.09 -25.59
N GLY A 678 8.57 -3.70 -24.54
CA GLY A 678 10.01 -3.89 -24.45
C GLY A 678 10.42 -5.35 -24.42
N ASN A 679 11.53 -5.67 -25.10
CA ASN A 679 12.07 -7.02 -25.13
C ASN A 679 13.61 -7.01 -25.26
N CYS A 680 14.26 -8.03 -24.73
CA CYS A 680 15.72 -8.18 -24.69
C CYS A 680 16.17 -9.06 -25.86
N VAL A 681 15.99 -8.58 -27.10
CA VAL A 681 16.14 -9.42 -28.32
C VAL A 681 17.56 -9.42 -28.87
N ARG A 682 18.40 -8.45 -28.47
CA ARG A 682 19.79 -8.34 -28.90
C ARG A 682 20.59 -9.58 -28.47
N THR A 683 21.18 -10.31 -29.41
CA THR A 683 21.88 -11.60 -29.14
C THR A 683 23.39 -11.46 -28.93
N ARG A 684 23.90 -10.22 -28.82
CA ARG A 684 25.32 -9.88 -28.62
C ARG A 684 25.44 -8.61 -27.76
N PRO A 685 26.54 -8.43 -27.00
CA PRO A 685 26.80 -7.19 -26.27
C PRO A 685 26.78 -5.93 -27.14
N TYR A 686 26.56 -4.78 -26.51
CA TYR A 686 26.98 -3.47 -27.04
C TYR A 686 28.52 -3.35 -26.98
N ARG A 687 29.10 -2.53 -27.84
CA ARG A 687 30.51 -2.11 -27.72
C ARG A 687 30.66 -1.10 -26.58
N ARG A 688 31.87 -0.98 -26.03
CA ARG A 688 32.19 0.03 -25.02
C ARG A 688 31.88 1.44 -25.57
N GLY A 689 31.11 2.22 -24.81
CA GLY A 689 30.63 3.56 -25.22
C GLY A 689 29.44 3.58 -26.19
N GLU A 690 28.96 2.45 -26.72
CA GLU A 690 27.75 2.39 -27.57
C GLU A 690 26.46 2.61 -26.73
N LYS A 691 26.53 2.43 -25.40
CA LYS A 691 25.45 2.68 -24.44
C LYS A 691 25.99 3.24 -23.14
N THR A 692 25.30 4.23 -22.56
CA THR A 692 25.63 4.90 -21.29
C THR A 692 24.39 4.98 -20.40
N LEU A 693 24.57 5.12 -19.07
CA LEU A 693 23.44 5.37 -18.16
C LEU A 693 22.84 6.75 -18.45
N GLN A 694 21.51 6.88 -18.34
CA GLN A 694 20.78 8.13 -18.58
C GLN A 694 19.60 8.27 -17.62
N GLY A 695 19.35 9.50 -17.16
CA GLY A 695 18.26 9.82 -16.23
C GLY A 695 18.32 8.96 -14.96
N VAL A 696 17.16 8.43 -14.57
CA VAL A 696 16.96 7.72 -13.28
C VAL A 696 17.99 6.62 -13.00
N GLU A 697 18.47 5.87 -14.00
CA GLU A 697 19.50 4.85 -13.76
C GLU A 697 20.89 5.45 -13.45
N LEU A 698 21.22 6.61 -14.05
CA LEU A 698 22.42 7.39 -13.74
C LEU A 698 22.31 8.05 -12.37
N ASP A 699 21.13 8.57 -12.03
CA ASP A 699 20.85 9.21 -10.74
C ASP A 699 21.00 8.19 -9.59
N PHE A 700 20.47 6.97 -9.76
CA PHE A 700 20.65 5.87 -8.79
C PHE A 700 22.10 5.38 -8.69
N HIS A 701 22.83 5.28 -9.81
CA HIS A 701 24.26 4.90 -9.77
C HIS A 701 25.09 5.95 -9.02
N THR A 702 24.88 7.24 -9.35
CA THR A 702 25.56 8.36 -8.70
C THR A 702 25.31 8.36 -7.20
N LEU A 703 24.04 8.27 -6.78
CA LEU A 703 23.66 8.21 -5.36
C LEU A 703 24.28 7.00 -4.63
N GLN A 704 24.31 5.81 -5.25
CA GLN A 704 24.92 4.63 -4.66
C GLN A 704 26.44 4.76 -4.48
N VAL A 705 27.14 5.42 -5.41
CA VAL A 705 28.58 5.67 -5.31
C VAL A 705 28.87 6.74 -4.24
N GLU A 706 28.09 7.81 -4.20
CA GLU A 706 28.25 8.91 -3.24
C GLU A 706 27.98 8.46 -1.80
N GLU A 707 26.89 7.75 -1.55
CA GLU A 707 26.54 7.20 -0.24
C GLU A 707 27.52 6.09 0.20
N PHE A 708 27.99 5.24 -0.73
CA PHE A 708 29.03 4.26 -0.40
C PHE A 708 30.33 4.93 0.04
N GLU A 709 30.81 5.92 -0.71
CA GLU A 709 32.03 6.63 -0.35
C GLU A 709 31.85 7.52 0.89
N ALA A 710 30.63 7.99 1.19
CA ALA A 710 30.30 8.63 2.47
C ALA A 710 30.39 7.65 3.65
N ALA A 711 29.76 6.48 3.54
CA ALA A 711 29.83 5.44 4.56
C ALA A 711 31.27 4.92 4.77
N LYS A 712 32.02 4.71 3.68
CA LYS A 712 33.43 4.32 3.70
C LYS A 712 34.33 5.39 4.33
N ARG A 713 34.08 6.68 4.08
CA ARG A 713 34.74 7.78 4.81
C ARG A 713 34.44 7.73 6.31
N ALA A 714 33.17 7.54 6.71
CA ALA A 714 32.78 7.44 8.11
C ALA A 714 33.47 6.25 8.83
N VAL A 715 33.45 5.06 8.23
CA VAL A 715 34.11 3.85 8.75
C VAL A 715 35.64 3.97 8.79
N THR A 716 36.24 4.78 7.90
CA THR A 716 37.69 5.07 7.94
C THR A 716 38.04 6.11 9.00
N ALA A 717 37.15 7.07 9.28
CA ALA A 717 37.34 8.09 10.31
C ALA A 717 37.18 7.56 11.74
N SER A 718 36.35 6.53 11.95
CA SER A 718 36.10 5.89 13.26
C SER A 718 37.22 4.94 13.73
N GLY A 719 38.49 5.24 13.45
CA GLY A 719 39.66 4.35 13.55
C GLY A 719 40.15 3.99 14.97
N GLY A 720 39.25 3.75 15.92
CA GLY A 720 39.57 3.41 17.32
C GLY A 720 39.58 1.90 17.60
N SER A 721 40.73 1.25 17.40
CA SER A 721 41.17 -0.08 17.91
C SER A 721 40.28 -1.34 17.73
N GLY A 722 39.00 -1.23 17.36
CA GLY A 722 38.16 -2.33 16.89
C GLY A 722 38.42 -2.65 15.41
N GLY A 723 38.38 -3.93 15.03
CA GLY A 723 38.81 -4.39 13.70
C GLY A 723 38.14 -3.67 12.53
N ALA A 724 38.92 -2.94 11.73
CA ALA A 724 38.43 -2.07 10.67
C ALA A 724 37.60 -2.84 9.61
N VAL A 725 36.33 -2.45 9.47
CA VAL A 725 35.40 -3.02 8.48
C VAL A 725 35.84 -2.63 7.07
N ARG A 726 36.48 -3.56 6.36
CA ARG A 726 36.93 -3.34 4.99
C ARG A 726 35.75 -3.37 4.02
N MET A 727 35.21 -2.19 3.72
CA MET A 727 34.18 -1.99 2.71
C MET A 727 34.78 -2.04 1.28
N MET A 728 34.04 -2.59 0.32
CA MET A 728 34.40 -2.60 -1.11
C MET A 728 33.18 -2.27 -1.98
N LEU A 729 33.35 -1.37 -2.94
CA LEU A 729 32.36 -1.13 -3.99
C LEU A 729 32.61 -2.14 -5.12
N MET A 730 31.56 -2.85 -5.51
CA MET A 730 31.52 -3.70 -6.69
C MET A 730 30.76 -2.95 -7.78
N ASP A 731 31.44 -2.00 -8.45
CA ASP A 731 30.79 -1.16 -9.45
C ASP A 731 30.61 -1.89 -10.79
N THR A 732 29.61 -2.75 -10.86
CA THR A 732 29.34 -3.55 -12.07
C THR A 732 28.74 -2.76 -13.24
N THR A 733 28.51 -1.45 -13.09
CA THR A 733 27.75 -0.61 -14.04
C THR A 733 28.27 -0.68 -15.48
N GLU A 734 29.55 -0.37 -15.70
CA GLU A 734 30.16 -0.35 -17.04
C GLU A 734 30.17 -1.75 -17.67
N ALA A 735 30.38 -2.79 -16.86
CA ALA A 735 30.34 -4.17 -17.30
C ALA A 735 28.91 -4.65 -17.63
N MET A 736 27.88 -4.24 -16.88
CA MET A 736 26.51 -4.74 -17.06
C MET A 736 25.72 -3.97 -18.13
N ILE A 737 25.97 -2.67 -18.30
CA ILE A 737 25.20 -1.84 -19.25
C ILE A 737 25.37 -2.28 -20.71
N VAL A 738 26.50 -2.92 -21.05
CA VAL A 738 26.72 -3.46 -22.40
C VAL A 738 26.09 -4.85 -22.62
N ARG A 739 25.52 -5.51 -21.59
CA ARG A 739 25.07 -6.91 -21.64
C ARG A 739 23.56 -7.12 -21.85
N ALA A 740 22.96 -6.42 -22.81
CA ALA A 740 21.55 -6.64 -23.20
C ALA A 740 21.24 -8.09 -23.60
N ASP A 741 22.24 -8.83 -24.06
CA ASP A 741 22.16 -10.22 -24.49
C ASP A 741 21.97 -11.23 -23.34
N ALA A 742 22.26 -10.85 -22.11
CA ALA A 742 22.25 -11.76 -20.95
C ALA A 742 20.90 -11.82 -20.19
N HIS A 743 19.87 -11.11 -20.64
CA HIS A 743 18.58 -11.05 -19.94
C HIS A 743 17.62 -12.20 -20.34
N PRO A 744 16.79 -12.71 -19.40
CA PRO A 744 15.68 -13.60 -19.72
C PRO A 744 14.60 -12.82 -20.49
N SER A 745 14.31 -13.24 -21.72
CA SER A 745 13.46 -12.47 -22.65
C SER A 745 11.98 -12.89 -22.57
N ARG A 746 11.10 -12.01 -23.08
CA ARG A 746 9.63 -12.20 -23.05
C ARG A 746 9.15 -13.49 -23.72
N SER A 747 9.99 -14.08 -24.58
CA SER A 747 9.77 -15.37 -25.24
C SER A 747 9.58 -16.54 -24.26
N MET A 748 10.23 -16.51 -23.09
CA MET A 748 10.22 -17.61 -22.12
C MET A 748 8.91 -17.71 -21.35
N MET A 749 8.29 -16.57 -21.02
CA MET A 749 7.08 -16.51 -20.18
C MET A 749 5.90 -17.26 -20.81
N LYS A 750 5.83 -17.34 -22.15
CA LYS A 750 4.78 -18.06 -22.87
C LYS A 750 4.82 -19.58 -22.69
N PHE A 751 5.96 -20.18 -22.36
CA PHE A 751 6.03 -21.63 -22.13
C PHE A 751 5.40 -22.06 -20.81
N HIS A 752 5.26 -21.14 -19.84
CA HIS A 752 4.70 -21.46 -18.53
C HIS A 752 3.17 -21.64 -18.55
N GLU A 753 2.47 -21.15 -19.58
CA GLU A 753 1.04 -21.44 -19.81
C GLU A 753 0.80 -22.79 -20.49
N VAL A 754 1.81 -23.40 -21.12
CA VAL A 754 1.67 -24.63 -21.92
C VAL A 754 1.73 -25.90 -21.05
N ILE A 755 2.33 -25.83 -19.85
CA ILE A 755 2.48 -26.98 -18.93
C ILE A 755 1.40 -26.97 -17.83
N LYS A 756 0.12 -26.83 -18.24
CA LYS A 756 -1.06 -27.11 -17.39
C LYS A 756 -2.12 -27.91 -18.15
N LEU A 757 -1.78 -29.15 -18.49
CA LEU A 757 -2.72 -30.21 -18.86
C LEU A 757 -2.68 -31.35 -17.81
N PRO A 758 -3.77 -32.13 -17.66
CA PRO A 758 -4.22 -32.52 -16.33
C PRO A 758 -3.65 -33.86 -15.83
N SER A 759 -3.45 -33.94 -14.51
CA SER A 759 -3.37 -35.21 -13.79
C SER A 759 -4.75 -35.88 -13.80
N ILE A 760 -4.94 -36.85 -14.70
CA ILE A 760 -6.18 -37.62 -14.83
C ILE A 760 -6.34 -38.54 -13.62
N ALA A 761 -7.55 -38.57 -13.06
CA ALA A 761 -7.88 -39.47 -11.96
C ALA A 761 -7.71 -40.95 -12.35
N HIS A 762 -6.96 -41.69 -11.54
CA HIS A 762 -6.88 -43.15 -11.61
C HIS A 762 -8.18 -43.80 -11.10
N TYR A 763 -9.21 -43.85 -11.94
CA TYR A 763 -10.28 -44.86 -11.92
C TYR A 763 -11.00 -44.89 -13.28
N GLY A 764 -10.78 -45.93 -14.09
CA GLY A 764 -11.40 -46.02 -15.42
C GLY A 764 -10.79 -47.02 -16.43
N LEU A 765 -9.95 -47.97 -16.00
CA LEU A 765 -9.32 -48.92 -16.93
C LEU A 765 -10.27 -50.07 -17.30
N ARG A 766 -10.99 -49.96 -18.43
CA ARG A 766 -11.62 -51.10 -19.15
C ARG A 766 -11.98 -50.74 -20.59
N TYR A 767 -11.53 -51.58 -21.53
CA TYR A 767 -11.77 -51.53 -23.00
C TYR A 767 -11.18 -50.27 -23.70
N VAL A 768 -9.99 -50.31 -24.32
CA VAL A 768 -9.51 -51.09 -25.50
C VAL A 768 -10.06 -50.57 -26.85
N LEU A 769 -9.23 -49.78 -27.53
CA LEU A 769 -8.82 -49.78 -28.96
C LEU A 769 -9.81 -50.24 -30.09
N PRO A 770 -9.64 -49.75 -31.35
CA PRO A 770 -9.27 -48.39 -31.78
C PRO A 770 -9.95 -47.91 -33.11
N ALA A 771 -9.71 -46.63 -33.44
CA ALA A 771 -9.43 -46.07 -34.78
C ALA A 771 -10.28 -46.38 -36.05
N ALA A 772 -10.70 -45.25 -36.67
CA ALA A 772 -10.67 -44.95 -38.12
C ALA A 772 -11.74 -45.51 -39.08
N ALA A 773 -11.85 -44.81 -40.22
CA ALA A 773 -12.89 -44.89 -41.25
C ALA A 773 -14.30 -44.48 -40.76
N VAL A 774 -15.18 -43.84 -41.55
CA VAL A 774 -15.12 -43.44 -42.97
C VAL A 774 -15.32 -41.92 -43.08
N ALA A 775 -14.40 -41.23 -43.75
CA ALA A 775 -14.71 -39.96 -44.42
C ALA A 775 -15.17 -40.26 -45.86
N ALA A 776 -16.06 -39.43 -46.40
CA ALA A 776 -16.68 -39.55 -47.72
C ALA A 776 -17.65 -40.74 -47.92
N CYS A 777 -18.94 -40.44 -47.76
CA CYS A 777 -19.96 -40.88 -48.72
C CYS A 777 -20.99 -39.77 -48.93
N VAL A 778 -21.04 -39.25 -50.17
CA VAL A 778 -22.25 -38.88 -50.93
C VAL A 778 -23.36 -38.18 -50.11
N LEU A 779 -23.61 -36.87 -50.20
CA LEU A 779 -23.59 -35.96 -51.36
C LEU A 779 -24.54 -36.33 -52.53
N VAL A 780 -25.64 -37.04 -52.23
CA VAL A 780 -26.82 -37.14 -53.11
C VAL A 780 -28.09 -36.94 -52.27
N LEU A 781 -28.64 -35.72 -52.34
CA LEU A 781 -30.03 -35.44 -52.70
C LEU A 781 -30.26 -33.93 -52.67
N ALA A 782 -30.62 -33.37 -53.82
CA ALA A 782 -31.01 -31.97 -53.96
C ALA A 782 -32.38 -31.86 -54.64
N ALA A 783 -32.97 -30.68 -54.54
CA ALA A 783 -34.20 -30.22 -55.21
C ALA A 783 -35.56 -30.73 -54.67
N VAL A 784 -36.42 -29.75 -54.36
CA VAL A 784 -37.87 -29.59 -54.65
C VAL A 784 -38.23 -28.21 -54.03
N SER A 785 -38.29 -27.12 -54.82
CA SER A 785 -39.52 -26.47 -55.35
C SER A 785 -40.19 -25.48 -54.36
N LEU A 786 -40.77 -24.31 -54.69
CA LEU A 786 -40.90 -23.45 -55.91
C LEU A 786 -41.21 -21.96 -55.45
N PRO A 787 -41.44 -20.92 -56.31
CA PRO A 787 -41.13 -19.50 -55.98
C PRO A 787 -42.24 -18.40 -56.21
N GLY A 788 -41.90 -17.13 -55.91
CA GLY A 788 -42.53 -15.86 -56.40
C GLY A 788 -41.86 -14.62 -55.75
N ARG A 789 -41.29 -13.59 -56.45
CA ARG A 789 -41.78 -12.54 -57.38
C ARG A 789 -42.67 -11.46 -56.69
N VAL A 790 -42.24 -10.19 -56.44
CA VAL A 790 -41.83 -9.02 -57.31
C VAL A 790 -43.06 -8.24 -57.86
N PRO A 791 -43.12 -6.88 -58.03
CA PRO A 791 -42.13 -5.75 -57.91
C PRO A 791 -42.46 -4.77 -56.73
N LEU A 792 -41.96 -3.53 -56.48
CA LEU A 792 -41.14 -2.44 -57.11
C LEU A 792 -41.83 -1.45 -58.09
N PRO A 793 -41.41 -0.14 -58.22
CA PRO A 793 -40.60 0.74 -57.35
C PRO A 793 -41.44 1.92 -56.76
N PRO A 794 -41.58 3.20 -57.24
CA PRO A 794 -40.76 4.16 -58.04
C PRO A 794 -40.57 5.62 -57.48
N LEU A 795 -39.37 6.23 -57.67
CA LEU A 795 -39.08 7.69 -57.92
C LEU A 795 -39.44 8.78 -56.84
N LEU A 796 -38.88 10.01 -56.80
CA LEU A 796 -37.92 10.78 -57.62
C LEU A 796 -37.06 11.76 -56.72
N ALA A 797 -36.06 12.44 -57.31
CA ALA A 797 -35.30 13.59 -56.74
C ALA A 797 -35.74 14.90 -57.48
N PRO A 798 -35.24 16.15 -57.24
CA PRO A 798 -33.89 16.60 -56.84
C PRO A 798 -33.93 17.73 -55.73
N GLU A 799 -33.25 18.90 -55.66
CA GLU A 799 -32.17 19.65 -56.38
C GLU A 799 -31.55 20.69 -55.35
N VAL A 800 -30.26 20.63 -54.97
CA VAL A 800 -29.12 21.52 -55.35
C VAL A 800 -29.06 22.98 -54.79
N THR A 801 -28.03 23.22 -53.96
CA THR A 801 -27.42 24.55 -53.58
C THR A 801 -28.26 25.51 -52.70
N LYS A 802 -27.72 26.58 -52.05
CA LYS A 802 -26.38 27.24 -52.15
C LYS A 802 -25.93 27.84 -50.78
N ASN A 803 -24.77 28.49 -50.79
CA ASN A 803 -24.16 29.28 -49.69
C ASN A 803 -25.07 30.48 -49.30
N THR A 804 -24.87 31.28 -48.22
CA THR A 804 -23.64 31.60 -47.45
C THR A 804 -23.94 31.98 -45.98
N ALA A 805 -23.19 32.90 -45.36
CA ALA A 805 -23.13 33.18 -43.92
C ALA A 805 -24.05 34.33 -43.43
N ASP A 806 -24.03 34.53 -42.11
CA ASP A 806 -24.43 35.71 -41.33
C ASP A 806 -25.93 36.07 -41.23
N GLY A 807 -26.30 36.80 -40.16
CA GLY A 807 -27.63 37.41 -39.99
C GLY A 807 -28.47 36.90 -38.80
N VAL A 808 -28.63 37.74 -37.78
CA VAL A 808 -29.42 37.54 -36.55
C VAL A 808 -30.94 37.40 -36.79
N GLY A 809 -31.59 36.47 -36.06
CA GLY A 809 -32.97 36.65 -35.57
C GLY A 809 -34.12 35.94 -36.32
N GLY A 810 -34.93 35.16 -35.59
CA GLY A 810 -36.19 34.59 -36.07
C GLY A 810 -36.55 33.25 -35.39
N ASP A 811 -37.65 33.20 -34.65
CA ASP A 811 -38.07 32.02 -33.87
C ASP A 811 -38.80 30.95 -34.71
N ARG A 812 -38.48 29.68 -34.43
CA ARG A 812 -39.31 28.49 -34.69
C ARG A 812 -39.00 27.37 -33.67
N SER A 813 -39.25 27.63 -32.39
CA SER A 813 -39.68 26.64 -31.38
C SER A 813 -39.00 25.26 -31.44
N GLY A 814 -37.66 25.25 -31.41
CA GLY A 814 -36.86 24.03 -31.37
C GLY A 814 -37.04 23.29 -30.03
N CYS A 815 -37.83 22.21 -30.05
CA CYS A 815 -38.05 21.35 -28.90
C CYS A 815 -36.73 20.79 -28.33
N ASP A 816 -36.42 21.11 -27.07
CA ASP A 816 -35.35 20.44 -26.33
C ASP A 816 -35.89 19.18 -25.65
N ILE A 817 -35.75 18.04 -26.33
CA ILE A 817 -36.19 16.73 -25.81
C ILE A 817 -35.45 16.29 -24.54
N PHE A 818 -34.40 17.00 -24.11
CA PHE A 818 -33.61 16.70 -22.91
C PHE A 818 -34.04 17.53 -21.69
N LYS A 819 -34.97 18.48 -21.85
CA LYS A 819 -35.57 19.29 -20.78
C LYS A 819 -37.03 18.92 -20.58
N GLY A 820 -37.45 18.74 -19.33
CA GLY A 820 -38.80 18.28 -19.01
C GLY A 820 -38.90 17.55 -17.68
N GLU A 821 -39.90 16.65 -17.60
CA GLU A 821 -40.25 15.93 -16.38
C GLU A 821 -40.74 14.50 -16.67
N TRP A 822 -40.71 13.65 -15.65
CA TRP A 822 -41.32 12.32 -15.73
C TRP A 822 -42.79 12.35 -15.35
N VAL A 823 -43.64 11.78 -16.21
CA VAL A 823 -45.08 11.65 -15.98
C VAL A 823 -45.49 10.18 -15.88
N PRO A 824 -46.54 9.84 -15.09
CA PRO A 824 -47.06 8.49 -15.03
C PRO A 824 -47.49 7.97 -16.39
N ASP A 825 -47.20 6.69 -16.66
CA ASP A 825 -47.60 6.02 -17.88
C ASP A 825 -49.06 5.56 -17.80
N MET A 826 -49.96 6.39 -18.32
CA MET A 826 -51.39 6.14 -18.34
C MET A 826 -51.85 5.25 -19.52
N SER A 827 -50.94 4.72 -20.35
CA SER A 827 -51.32 3.90 -21.52
C SER A 827 -51.87 2.52 -21.18
N GLY A 828 -51.62 2.02 -19.97
CA GLY A 828 -52.02 0.68 -19.55
C GLY A 828 -51.23 -0.47 -20.19
N GLU A 829 -50.28 -0.18 -21.10
CA GLU A 829 -49.42 -1.18 -21.71
C GLU A 829 -48.54 -1.90 -20.66
N PRO A 830 -48.25 -3.20 -20.84
CA PRO A 830 -47.24 -3.88 -20.05
C PRO A 830 -45.83 -3.33 -20.34
N PRO A 831 -44.83 -3.57 -19.46
CA PRO A 831 -43.45 -3.19 -19.73
C PRO A 831 -42.96 -3.74 -21.08
N PRO A 832 -42.10 -3.01 -21.82
CA PRO A 832 -41.76 -3.37 -23.19
C PRO A 832 -41.06 -4.74 -23.32
N TYR A 833 -40.42 -5.20 -22.26
CA TYR A 833 -39.81 -6.52 -22.12
C TYR A 833 -39.69 -6.90 -20.63
N THR A 834 -39.26 -8.13 -20.36
CA THR A 834 -39.06 -8.74 -19.03
C THR A 834 -37.77 -9.57 -19.03
N GLY A 835 -37.32 -10.04 -17.86
CA GLY A 835 -36.20 -10.98 -17.73
C GLY A 835 -36.42 -12.34 -18.41
N GLU A 836 -37.65 -12.67 -18.81
CA GLU A 836 -38.00 -13.87 -19.57
C GLU A 836 -38.02 -13.62 -21.08
N SER A 837 -38.43 -12.43 -21.51
CA SER A 837 -38.59 -12.08 -22.93
C SER A 837 -37.35 -11.44 -23.57
N CYS A 838 -36.46 -10.84 -22.78
CA CYS A 838 -35.15 -10.38 -23.26
C CYS A 838 -34.02 -11.37 -22.89
N PRO A 839 -33.35 -12.00 -23.89
CA PRO A 839 -32.32 -13.02 -23.64
C PRO A 839 -30.95 -12.47 -23.20
N VAL A 840 -30.83 -11.15 -22.96
CA VAL A 840 -29.53 -10.49 -22.68
C VAL A 840 -29.49 -9.65 -21.40
N ILE A 841 -30.52 -9.68 -20.55
CA ILE A 841 -30.47 -8.96 -19.27
C ILE A 841 -29.45 -9.64 -18.34
N HIS A 842 -28.30 -8.99 -18.17
CA HIS A 842 -27.33 -9.42 -17.17
C HIS A 842 -27.95 -9.32 -15.76
N GLY A 843 -27.74 -10.33 -14.90
CA GLY A 843 -28.37 -10.42 -13.59
C GLY A 843 -28.04 -9.32 -12.57
N HIS A 844 -27.29 -8.27 -12.96
CA HIS A 844 -27.14 -7.06 -12.14
C HIS A 844 -28.19 -5.98 -12.47
N TYR A 845 -28.98 -6.16 -13.53
CA TYR A 845 -30.00 -5.21 -14.01
C TYR A 845 -31.44 -5.77 -13.97
N ASP A 846 -31.60 -7.10 -13.78
CA ASP A 846 -32.90 -7.80 -13.76
C ASP A 846 -33.58 -7.70 -12.39
N CYS A 847 -33.98 -6.48 -12.00
CA CYS A 847 -34.49 -6.19 -10.66
C CYS A 847 -35.76 -6.99 -10.30
N MET A 848 -36.59 -7.32 -11.30
CA MET A 848 -37.78 -8.17 -11.12
C MET A 848 -37.39 -9.59 -10.69
N ARG A 849 -36.45 -10.23 -11.39
CA ARG A 849 -35.95 -11.58 -11.07
C ARG A 849 -35.28 -11.66 -9.70
N TYR A 850 -34.62 -10.58 -9.26
CA TYR A 850 -34.02 -10.48 -7.92
C TYR A 850 -34.98 -9.90 -6.87
N GLY A 851 -36.30 -10.03 -7.09
CA GLY A 851 -37.32 -9.89 -6.05
C GLY A 851 -37.69 -8.45 -5.69
N ARG A 852 -37.50 -7.48 -6.59
CA ARG A 852 -37.96 -6.11 -6.35
C ARG A 852 -39.50 -6.04 -6.32
N PRO A 853 -40.14 -5.65 -5.20
CA PRO A 853 -41.59 -5.68 -5.06
C PRO A 853 -42.28 -4.45 -5.67
N ASP A 854 -41.59 -3.31 -5.71
CA ASP A 854 -42.14 -1.99 -6.02
C ASP A 854 -42.05 -1.68 -7.52
N LEU A 855 -42.74 -2.46 -8.34
CA LEU A 855 -42.73 -2.37 -9.82
C LEU A 855 -43.38 -1.10 -10.42
N GLY A 856 -43.46 -0.01 -9.65
CA GLY A 856 -43.94 1.29 -10.13
C GLY A 856 -42.94 2.02 -11.03
N TYR A 857 -41.63 1.78 -10.86
CA TYR A 857 -40.57 2.51 -11.60
C TYR A 857 -40.60 2.28 -13.12
N VAL A 858 -41.20 1.18 -13.62
CA VAL A 858 -41.35 0.93 -15.06
C VAL A 858 -42.52 1.69 -15.71
N ARG A 859 -43.40 2.31 -14.91
CA ARG A 859 -44.63 2.98 -15.38
C ARG A 859 -44.49 4.51 -15.46
N TRP A 860 -43.37 4.97 -16.01
CA TRP A 860 -43.06 6.39 -16.15
C TRP A 860 -42.51 6.68 -17.55
N ARG A 861 -43.04 7.72 -18.20
CA ARG A 861 -42.52 8.23 -19.48
C ARG A 861 -41.93 9.63 -19.30
N TRP A 862 -40.85 9.91 -20.02
CA TRP A 862 -40.27 11.25 -20.07
C TRP A 862 -41.13 12.15 -20.97
N ARG A 863 -41.48 13.35 -20.47
CA ARG A 863 -42.21 14.38 -21.21
C ARG A 863 -41.33 15.62 -21.38
N PRO A 864 -40.94 15.96 -22.63
CA PRO A 864 -40.27 17.22 -22.92
C PRO A 864 -41.10 18.46 -22.54
N ASP A 865 -40.40 19.55 -22.22
CA ASP A 865 -40.97 20.90 -22.12
C ASP A 865 -41.49 21.39 -23.49
N GLY A 866 -42.32 22.43 -23.50
CA GLY A 866 -42.73 23.12 -24.73
C GLY A 866 -43.79 22.40 -25.60
N GLY A 867 -44.38 21.31 -25.10
CA GLY A 867 -45.56 20.67 -25.73
C GLY A 867 -45.26 19.67 -26.86
N CYS A 868 -44.00 19.31 -27.06
CA CYS A 868 -43.59 18.29 -28.02
C CYS A 868 -43.68 16.86 -27.46
N GLU A 869 -44.12 15.90 -28.28
CA GLU A 869 -44.23 14.49 -27.87
C GLU A 869 -43.01 13.66 -28.30
N MET A 870 -42.30 13.10 -27.31
CA MET A 870 -41.29 12.07 -27.55
C MET A 870 -42.00 10.73 -27.82
N ARG A 871 -41.85 10.21 -29.04
CA ARG A 871 -42.34 8.88 -29.43
C ARG A 871 -41.62 7.77 -28.66
N ARG A 872 -42.36 6.73 -28.26
CA ARG A 872 -41.78 5.46 -27.75
C ARG A 872 -40.91 4.78 -28.81
N PHE A 873 -39.95 3.98 -28.33
CA PHE A 873 -39.09 3.13 -29.13
C PHE A 873 -39.88 2.08 -29.93
N ASP A 874 -40.00 2.30 -31.24
CA ASP A 874 -40.49 1.32 -32.19
C ASP A 874 -39.34 0.44 -32.68
N ALA A 875 -39.32 -0.81 -32.19
CA ALA A 875 -38.30 -1.79 -32.52
C ALA A 875 -38.26 -2.15 -34.02
N ALA A 876 -39.42 -2.22 -34.69
CA ALA A 876 -39.48 -2.55 -36.10
C ALA A 876 -38.98 -1.38 -36.97
N ARG A 877 -39.38 -0.15 -36.63
CA ARG A 877 -38.88 1.07 -37.29
C ARG A 877 -37.38 1.30 -37.04
N PHE A 878 -36.87 0.99 -35.84
CA PHE A 878 -35.42 1.06 -35.57
C PHE A 878 -34.64 0.01 -36.39
N LEU A 879 -35.06 -1.25 -36.37
CA LEU A 879 -34.44 -2.32 -37.17
C LEU A 879 -34.47 -1.98 -38.68
N ALA A 880 -35.57 -1.42 -39.18
CA ALA A 880 -35.70 -0.99 -40.58
C ALA A 880 -34.76 0.18 -40.93
N ALA A 881 -34.73 1.24 -40.11
CA ALA A 881 -33.88 2.41 -40.33
C ALA A 881 -32.37 2.10 -40.19
N MET A 882 -32.03 1.16 -39.31
CA MET A 882 -30.67 0.68 -39.06
C MET A 882 -30.29 -0.56 -39.89
N ARG A 883 -31.08 -0.91 -40.92
CA ARG A 883 -30.82 -2.09 -41.76
C ARG A 883 -29.41 -2.05 -42.37
N GLY A 884 -28.63 -3.10 -42.10
CA GLY A 884 -27.25 -3.29 -42.52
C GLY A 884 -26.23 -2.43 -41.78
N ARG A 885 -26.63 -1.62 -40.79
CA ARG A 885 -25.76 -0.70 -40.04
C ARG A 885 -25.18 -1.34 -38.79
N SER A 886 -24.36 -0.56 -38.10
CA SER A 886 -23.63 -0.96 -36.90
C SER A 886 -23.59 0.16 -35.86
N VAL A 887 -23.85 -0.19 -34.60
CA VAL A 887 -23.89 0.70 -33.44
C VAL A 887 -22.88 0.20 -32.40
N ALA A 888 -21.95 1.07 -31.99
CA ALA A 888 -21.03 0.82 -30.88
C ALA A 888 -21.36 1.71 -29.68
N PHE A 889 -21.48 1.12 -28.49
CA PHE A 889 -21.43 1.83 -27.21
C PHE A 889 -19.99 1.74 -26.69
N VAL A 890 -19.41 2.87 -26.30
CA VAL A 890 -18.01 2.97 -25.85
C VAL A 890 -17.98 3.68 -24.51
N GLY A 891 -17.44 3.01 -23.48
CA GLY A 891 -17.26 3.61 -22.17
C GLY A 891 -17.35 2.65 -20.99
N ASP A 892 -17.95 3.13 -19.90
CA ASP A 892 -18.07 2.40 -18.65
C ASP A 892 -19.29 1.46 -18.62
N SER A 893 -19.62 0.93 -17.44
CA SER A 893 -20.72 0.00 -17.24
C SER A 893 -22.10 0.60 -17.52
N LEU A 894 -22.26 1.93 -17.56
CA LEU A 894 -23.50 2.60 -17.93
C LEU A 894 -23.72 2.62 -19.44
N ALA A 895 -22.65 2.72 -20.24
CA ALA A 895 -22.72 2.53 -21.69
C ALA A 895 -23.20 1.10 -22.03
N ARG A 896 -22.72 0.08 -21.30
CA ARG A 896 -23.22 -1.30 -21.39
C ARG A 896 -24.66 -1.44 -20.90
N ASN A 897 -25.06 -0.72 -19.84
CA ASN A 897 -26.43 -0.70 -19.33
C ASN A 897 -27.43 -0.17 -20.39
N GLN A 898 -27.05 0.86 -21.17
CA GLN A 898 -27.85 1.35 -22.29
C GLN A 898 -27.90 0.35 -23.44
N MET A 899 -26.77 -0.28 -23.76
CA MET A 899 -26.69 -1.27 -24.84
C MET A 899 -27.61 -2.48 -24.58
N HIS A 900 -27.63 -3.00 -23.35
CA HIS A 900 -28.55 -4.09 -22.98
C HIS A 900 -30.02 -3.69 -23.09
N SER A 901 -30.40 -2.48 -22.63
CA SER A 901 -31.75 -1.92 -22.87
C SER A 901 -32.10 -1.90 -24.36
N LEU A 902 -31.21 -1.38 -25.21
CA LEU A 902 -31.46 -1.29 -26.66
C LEU A 902 -31.67 -2.68 -27.28
N VAL A 903 -30.85 -3.66 -26.91
CA VAL A 903 -30.97 -5.04 -27.44
C VAL A 903 -32.26 -5.72 -26.95
N CYS A 904 -32.72 -5.43 -25.72
CA CYS A 904 -34.01 -5.89 -25.22
C CYS A 904 -35.21 -5.24 -25.91
N LEU A 905 -35.14 -3.93 -26.17
CA LEU A 905 -36.17 -3.21 -26.93
C LEU A 905 -36.27 -3.79 -28.35
N LEU A 906 -35.14 -4.07 -29.00
CA LEU A 906 -35.08 -4.68 -30.33
C LEU A 906 -35.53 -6.16 -30.35
N SER A 907 -35.31 -6.92 -29.27
CA SER A 907 -35.69 -8.34 -29.20
C SER A 907 -37.20 -8.60 -29.31
N ARG A 908 -38.02 -7.55 -29.13
CA ARG A 908 -39.47 -7.54 -29.39
C ARG A 908 -39.82 -7.80 -30.87
N ALA A 909 -38.96 -7.37 -31.79
CA ALA A 909 -39.20 -7.46 -33.24
C ALA A 909 -38.29 -8.50 -33.94
N GLU A 910 -37.10 -8.75 -33.41
CA GLU A 910 -36.19 -9.79 -33.91
C GLU A 910 -35.26 -10.29 -32.80
N ARG A 911 -35.18 -11.61 -32.57
CA ARG A 911 -34.26 -12.18 -31.57
C ARG A 911 -32.79 -11.93 -31.96
N PRO A 912 -31.94 -11.39 -31.07
CA PRO A 912 -30.52 -11.24 -31.33
C PRO A 912 -29.79 -12.58 -31.31
N ALA A 913 -28.79 -12.74 -32.17
CA ALA A 913 -27.75 -13.76 -32.06
C ALA A 913 -26.47 -13.15 -31.47
N PRO A 914 -25.74 -13.83 -30.57
CA PRO A 914 -24.42 -13.38 -30.11
C PRO A 914 -23.40 -13.49 -31.27
N TRP A 915 -22.60 -12.45 -31.52
CA TRP A 915 -21.67 -12.44 -32.66
C TRP A 915 -20.43 -13.33 -32.39
N THR A 916 -19.90 -13.33 -31.17
CA THR A 916 -18.88 -14.30 -30.73
C THR A 916 -19.18 -14.84 -29.34
N ASN A 917 -18.61 -16.00 -29.03
CA ASN A 917 -18.71 -16.61 -27.71
C ASN A 917 -17.86 -15.82 -26.70
N GLY A 918 -18.46 -14.85 -25.99
CA GLY A 918 -17.82 -14.04 -24.95
C GLY A 918 -17.69 -12.54 -25.22
N SER A 919 -18.14 -12.02 -26.38
CA SER A 919 -18.20 -10.57 -26.63
C SER A 919 -19.58 -9.96 -26.33
N TYR A 920 -19.61 -8.72 -25.85
CA TYR A 920 -20.83 -7.93 -25.72
C TYR A 920 -21.31 -7.38 -27.07
N ALA A 921 -21.47 -8.27 -28.07
CA ALA A 921 -21.86 -7.93 -29.43
C ALA A 921 -22.97 -8.84 -29.95
N TYR A 922 -24.05 -8.22 -30.45
CA TYR A 922 -25.29 -8.86 -30.87
C TYR A 922 -25.61 -8.50 -32.32
N ARG A 923 -26.15 -9.48 -33.05
CA ARG A 923 -26.53 -9.36 -34.45
C ARG A 923 -28.02 -9.66 -34.64
N PHE A 924 -28.68 -8.81 -35.39
CA PHE A 924 -30.05 -9.02 -35.87
C PHE A 924 -29.95 -9.38 -37.36
N GLU A 925 -29.89 -10.68 -37.65
CA GLU A 925 -29.52 -11.23 -38.96
C GLU A 925 -30.44 -10.79 -40.10
N ARG A 926 -31.77 -10.79 -39.91
CA ARG A 926 -32.75 -10.39 -40.93
C ARG A 926 -32.61 -8.93 -41.33
N HIS A 927 -32.14 -8.10 -40.41
CA HIS A 927 -31.84 -6.69 -40.66
C HIS A 927 -30.36 -6.40 -40.90
N GLY A 928 -29.46 -7.38 -40.73
CA GLY A 928 -28.01 -7.16 -40.79
C GLY A 928 -27.49 -6.09 -39.83
N LEU A 929 -28.23 -5.79 -38.74
CA LEU A 929 -27.82 -4.80 -37.74
C LEU A 929 -26.84 -5.44 -36.74
N THR A 930 -25.79 -4.71 -36.41
CA THR A 930 -24.85 -5.06 -35.33
C THR A 930 -24.94 -4.05 -34.19
N VAL A 931 -25.09 -4.51 -32.95
CA VAL A 931 -25.03 -3.68 -31.74
C VAL A 931 -23.97 -4.24 -30.81
N ALA A 932 -22.96 -3.43 -30.45
CA ALA A 932 -21.86 -3.86 -29.60
C ALA A 932 -21.57 -2.86 -28.47
N ALA A 933 -21.04 -3.34 -27.34
CA ALA A 933 -20.43 -2.51 -26.30
C ALA A 933 -18.94 -2.82 -26.16
N PHE A 934 -18.12 -1.78 -26.21
CA PHE A 934 -16.70 -1.83 -25.89
C PHE A 934 -16.48 -1.33 -24.46
N TRP A 935 -15.88 -2.20 -23.64
CA TRP A 935 -15.43 -1.83 -22.31
C TRP A 935 -14.21 -0.90 -22.41
N SER A 936 -14.38 0.36 -22.06
CA SER A 936 -13.31 1.35 -21.98
C SER A 936 -13.68 2.40 -20.93
N PRO A 937 -13.58 2.07 -19.63
CA PRO A 937 -14.17 2.87 -18.55
C PRO A 937 -13.61 4.30 -18.45
N PHE A 938 -12.40 4.53 -18.95
CA PHE A 938 -11.75 5.84 -19.03
C PHE A 938 -11.68 6.40 -20.47
N LEU A 939 -12.23 5.71 -21.48
CA LEU A 939 -12.15 6.01 -22.93
C LEU A 939 -10.74 5.98 -23.56
N VAL A 940 -9.71 6.32 -22.79
CA VAL A 940 -8.28 6.25 -23.13
C VAL A 940 -7.65 4.97 -22.64
N ARG A 941 -6.46 4.64 -23.17
CA ARG A 941 -5.64 3.52 -22.70
C ARG A 941 -5.41 3.64 -21.19
N ALA A 942 -5.94 2.68 -20.45
CA ALA A 942 -5.85 2.57 -19.01
C ALA A 942 -5.20 1.23 -18.62
N VAL A 943 -4.33 1.24 -17.62
CA VAL A 943 -3.67 0.05 -17.08
C VAL A 943 -3.82 0.07 -15.56
N GLU A 944 -4.37 -1.00 -14.97
CA GLU A 944 -4.38 -1.19 -13.52
C GLU A 944 -2.96 -1.57 -13.07
N THR A 945 -2.37 -0.77 -12.18
CA THR A 945 -0.96 -0.90 -11.75
C THR A 945 -0.78 -1.38 -10.32
N ASP A 946 -1.83 -1.30 -9.51
CA ASP A 946 -1.96 -1.87 -8.17
C ASP A 946 -3.46 -2.19 -7.94
N PRO A 947 -3.88 -3.47 -7.86
CA PRO A 947 -5.30 -3.82 -7.74
C PRO A 947 -5.94 -3.49 -6.38
N ASP A 948 -5.18 -3.55 -5.30
CA ASP A 948 -5.69 -3.25 -3.95
C ASP A 948 -5.80 -1.73 -3.73
N GLY A 949 -4.91 -0.98 -4.39
CA GLY A 949 -4.86 0.47 -4.40
C GLY A 949 -4.16 1.05 -3.17
N PRO A 950 -3.72 2.33 -3.23
CA PRO A 950 -2.87 2.97 -2.21
C PRO A 950 -3.52 3.15 -0.82
N THR A 951 -4.73 2.62 -0.60
CA THR A 951 -5.48 2.66 0.65
C THR A 951 -6.02 1.29 1.09
N GLY A 952 -5.66 0.19 0.40
CA GLY A 952 -6.22 -1.16 0.67
C GLY A 952 -7.72 -1.30 0.41
N SER A 953 -8.33 -0.28 -0.21
CA SER A 953 -9.78 -0.19 -0.43
C SER A 953 -10.30 -1.23 -1.44
N GLY A 954 -9.45 -1.75 -2.33
CA GLY A 954 -9.86 -2.52 -3.51
C GLY A 954 -10.40 -1.62 -4.64
N ALA A 955 -9.97 -0.36 -4.67
CA ALA A 955 -10.35 0.62 -5.69
C ALA A 955 -9.43 0.60 -6.93
N GLY A 956 -8.26 -0.04 -6.85
CA GLY A 956 -7.25 -0.08 -7.89
C GLY A 956 -6.60 1.28 -8.18
N LEU A 957 -5.29 1.29 -8.46
CA LEU A 957 -4.57 2.43 -9.03
C LEU A 957 -4.50 2.27 -10.55
N TRP A 958 -4.87 3.33 -11.30
CA TRP A 958 -5.00 3.27 -12.75
C TRP A 958 -4.08 4.25 -13.48
N SER A 959 -3.16 3.75 -14.29
CA SER A 959 -2.33 4.56 -15.19
C SER A 959 -3.08 4.88 -16.49
N LEU A 960 -3.42 6.16 -16.71
CA LEU A 960 -4.19 6.66 -17.84
C LEU A 960 -3.29 7.43 -18.83
N HIS A 961 -3.23 6.98 -20.08
CA HIS A 961 -2.50 7.64 -21.15
C HIS A 961 -3.43 8.61 -21.91
N LEU A 962 -3.54 9.85 -21.44
CA LEU A 962 -4.65 10.75 -21.77
C LEU A 962 -4.69 11.20 -23.25
N ASP A 963 -3.58 11.05 -23.98
CA ASP A 963 -3.43 11.35 -25.41
C ASP A 963 -3.65 10.12 -26.34
N GLU A 964 -3.87 8.93 -25.77
CA GLU A 964 -4.03 7.64 -26.44
C GLU A 964 -5.46 7.09 -26.24
N PRO A 965 -6.36 7.13 -27.24
CA PRO A 965 -7.65 6.46 -27.14
C PRO A 965 -7.46 4.94 -27.02
N ASP A 966 -8.29 4.27 -26.23
CA ASP A 966 -8.14 2.83 -25.97
C ASP A 966 -8.26 2.01 -27.26
N ALA A 967 -7.20 1.26 -27.57
CA ALA A 967 -7.05 0.49 -28.80
C ALA A 967 -8.18 -0.53 -29.03
N GLY A 968 -8.78 -1.05 -27.94
CA GLY A 968 -9.85 -2.06 -28.02
C GLY A 968 -11.08 -1.58 -28.81
N TRP A 969 -11.43 -0.29 -28.69
CA TRP A 969 -12.47 0.33 -29.51
C TRP A 969 -11.91 1.22 -30.61
N ALA A 970 -10.80 1.92 -30.38
CA ALA A 970 -10.28 2.92 -31.32
C ALA A 970 -9.79 2.29 -32.65
N ALA A 971 -9.24 1.08 -32.62
CA ALA A 971 -8.90 0.34 -33.84
C ALA A 971 -10.16 -0.08 -34.64
N HIS A 972 -11.26 -0.36 -33.93
CA HIS A 972 -12.49 -0.90 -34.51
C HIS A 972 -13.53 0.17 -34.88
N VAL A 973 -13.41 1.40 -34.37
CA VAL A 973 -14.39 2.50 -34.59
C VAL A 973 -14.64 2.80 -36.06
N GLY A 974 -13.65 2.56 -36.92
CA GLY A 974 -13.78 2.66 -38.38
C GLY A 974 -14.90 1.81 -38.97
N ALA A 975 -15.17 0.64 -38.39
CA ALA A 975 -16.21 -0.29 -38.84
C ALA A 975 -17.64 0.19 -38.52
N PHE A 976 -17.82 1.02 -37.49
CA PHE A 976 -19.15 1.38 -36.97
C PHE A 976 -19.75 2.62 -37.64
N ASP A 977 -21.06 2.56 -37.92
CA ASP A 977 -21.83 3.65 -38.54
C ASP A 977 -22.31 4.68 -37.50
N HIS A 978 -22.61 4.22 -36.28
CA HIS A 978 -23.02 5.03 -35.13
C HIS A 978 -22.17 4.65 -33.90
N VAL A 979 -21.70 5.64 -33.14
CA VAL A 979 -20.87 5.45 -31.95
C VAL A 979 -21.42 6.30 -30.81
N VAL A 980 -21.83 5.67 -29.71
CA VAL A 980 -22.31 6.33 -28.48
C VAL A 980 -21.18 6.29 -27.45
N VAL A 981 -20.66 7.46 -27.08
CA VAL A 981 -19.60 7.63 -26.08
C VAL A 981 -20.24 8.04 -24.76
N SER A 982 -20.00 7.29 -23.68
CA SER A 982 -20.47 7.64 -22.34
C SER A 982 -19.62 6.99 -21.24
N ALA A 983 -18.93 7.82 -20.46
CA ALA A 983 -18.16 7.39 -19.30
C ALA A 983 -18.12 8.51 -18.25
N GLY A 984 -18.04 8.13 -16.98
CA GLY A 984 -17.83 9.07 -15.87
C GLY A 984 -17.64 8.37 -14.53
N SER A 985 -18.37 7.29 -14.28
CA SER A 985 -18.41 6.59 -12.98
C SER A 985 -17.05 6.01 -12.53
N TRP A 986 -16.13 5.77 -13.47
CA TRP A 986 -14.78 5.25 -13.18
C TRP A 986 -13.74 6.35 -12.92
N PHE A 987 -13.99 7.60 -13.32
CA PHE A 987 -13.06 8.71 -13.11
C PHE A 987 -12.91 9.11 -11.63
N TYR A 988 -13.77 8.59 -10.75
CA TYR A 988 -13.62 8.69 -9.29
C TYR A 988 -12.52 7.78 -8.71
N ARG A 989 -11.91 6.87 -9.49
CA ARG A 989 -10.82 5.99 -9.00
C ARG A 989 -9.46 6.71 -8.95
N PRO A 990 -8.58 6.38 -7.99
CA PRO A 990 -7.21 6.87 -7.96
C PRO A 990 -6.49 6.54 -9.27
N SER A 991 -5.81 7.52 -9.85
CA SER A 991 -5.19 7.36 -11.18
C SER A 991 -3.97 8.24 -11.42
N MET A 992 -3.00 7.72 -12.15
CA MET A 992 -1.77 8.41 -12.59
C MET A 992 -1.90 8.78 -14.07
N PHE A 993 -1.47 9.98 -14.46
CA PHE A 993 -1.71 10.53 -15.81
C PHE A 993 -0.42 10.63 -16.61
N TYR A 994 -0.45 10.10 -17.83
CA TYR A 994 0.70 10.07 -18.74
C TYR A 994 0.41 10.78 -20.06
N ASP A 995 1.41 11.49 -20.57
CA ASP A 995 1.38 12.11 -21.91
C ASP A 995 1.72 11.13 -23.04
N ARG A 996 1.59 11.62 -24.27
CA ARG A 996 1.93 10.91 -25.51
C ARG A 996 3.41 10.53 -25.69
N ARG A 997 4.29 10.83 -24.72
CA ARG A 997 5.69 10.41 -24.67
C ARG A 997 5.96 9.44 -23.51
N GLY A 998 4.91 8.98 -22.82
CA GLY A 998 5.03 8.14 -21.63
C GLY A 998 5.49 8.89 -20.38
N ARG A 999 5.56 10.23 -20.41
CA ARG A 999 5.96 11.02 -19.24
C ARG A 999 4.77 11.18 -18.30
N LEU A 1000 5.00 11.01 -17.01
CA LEU A 1000 4.02 11.34 -15.98
C LEU A 1000 3.78 12.86 -15.98
N VAL A 1001 2.51 13.28 -16.08
CA VAL A 1001 2.09 14.69 -16.08
C VAL A 1001 1.25 15.09 -14.86
N GLY A 1002 0.76 14.11 -14.10
CA GLY A 1002 -0.04 14.36 -12.89
C GLY A 1002 -0.80 13.12 -12.45
N CYS A 1003 -1.85 13.32 -11.66
CA CYS A 1003 -2.70 12.26 -11.11
C CYS A 1003 -4.08 12.77 -10.66
N ASN A 1004 -4.93 11.86 -10.17
CA ASN A 1004 -6.12 12.11 -9.37
C ASN A 1004 -6.10 11.22 -8.12
N THR A 1005 -6.32 11.83 -6.95
CA THR A 1005 -6.22 11.20 -5.62
C THR A 1005 -4.81 10.68 -5.33
N CYS A 1006 -3.82 11.56 -5.46
CA CYS A 1006 -2.40 11.24 -5.30
C CYS A 1006 -1.94 11.17 -3.83
N LEU A 1007 -1.02 10.25 -3.53
CA LEU A 1007 -0.22 10.24 -2.29
C LEU A 1007 1.29 10.48 -2.54
N SER A 1008 1.74 10.54 -3.80
CA SER A 1008 3.18 10.66 -4.12
C SER A 1008 3.64 12.13 -4.08
N PRO A 1009 4.68 12.48 -3.30
CA PRO A 1009 5.04 13.88 -3.04
C PRO A 1009 5.61 14.66 -4.23
N ASN A 1010 6.00 13.98 -5.31
CA ASN A 1010 6.61 14.58 -6.50
C ASN A 1010 5.66 14.61 -7.72
N VAL A 1011 4.35 14.41 -7.53
CA VAL A 1011 3.37 14.31 -8.63
C VAL A 1011 2.18 15.23 -8.36
N THR A 1012 1.92 16.18 -9.25
CA THR A 1012 0.80 17.12 -9.13
C THR A 1012 -0.54 16.42 -9.31
N ASP A 1013 -1.44 16.55 -8.33
CA ASP A 1013 -2.83 16.15 -8.51
C ASP A 1013 -3.52 17.17 -9.44
N LEU A 1014 -3.86 16.73 -10.65
CA LEU A 1014 -4.59 17.52 -11.64
C LEU A 1014 -6.10 17.29 -11.54
N THR A 1015 -6.53 16.44 -10.61
CA THR A 1015 -7.91 15.97 -10.37
C THR A 1015 -8.53 15.21 -11.54
N LEU A 1016 -9.63 14.51 -11.28
CA LEU A 1016 -10.42 13.87 -12.32
C LEU A 1016 -10.98 14.84 -13.38
N ARG A 1017 -11.05 16.16 -13.08
CA ARG A 1017 -11.50 17.17 -14.05
C ARG A 1017 -10.54 17.24 -15.25
N TYR A 1018 -9.23 17.08 -15.02
CA TYR A 1018 -8.22 17.10 -16.07
C TYR A 1018 -8.27 15.83 -16.93
N SER A 1019 -8.27 14.65 -16.30
CA SER A 1019 -8.31 13.39 -17.03
C SER A 1019 -9.62 13.17 -17.78
N LEU A 1020 -10.77 13.52 -17.21
CA LEU A 1020 -12.06 13.46 -17.90
C LEU A 1020 -12.05 14.34 -19.15
N ARG A 1021 -11.59 15.60 -19.03
CA ARG A 1021 -11.51 16.54 -20.15
C ARG A 1021 -10.60 16.02 -21.25
N MET A 1022 -9.39 15.57 -20.91
CA MET A 1022 -8.44 15.07 -21.89
C MET A 1022 -8.89 13.75 -22.52
N ALA A 1023 -9.49 12.84 -21.75
CA ALA A 1023 -10.03 11.59 -22.25
C ALA A 1023 -11.18 11.80 -23.24
N PHE A 1024 -12.17 12.64 -22.91
CA PHE A 1024 -13.24 12.99 -23.86
C PHE A 1024 -12.68 13.70 -25.11
N ARG A 1025 -11.71 14.60 -24.95
CA ARG A 1025 -11.04 15.29 -26.06
C ARG A 1025 -10.31 14.32 -27.01
N SER A 1026 -9.65 13.30 -26.47
CA SER A 1026 -8.94 12.26 -27.23
C SER A 1026 -9.91 11.27 -27.89
N ALA A 1027 -10.92 10.81 -27.16
CA ALA A 1027 -11.94 9.89 -27.66
C ALA A 1027 -12.81 10.52 -28.76
N LEU A 1028 -13.29 11.76 -28.57
CA LEU A 1028 -14.08 12.47 -29.58
C LEU A 1028 -13.25 12.82 -30.81
N ARG A 1029 -11.95 13.10 -30.66
CA ARG A 1029 -11.03 13.22 -31.79
C ARG A 1029 -11.00 11.91 -32.58
N ALA A 1030 -10.71 10.79 -31.92
CA ALA A 1030 -10.59 9.48 -32.56
C ALA A 1030 -11.88 9.02 -33.26
N ALA A 1031 -13.04 9.15 -32.60
CA ALA A 1031 -14.33 8.80 -33.17
C ALA A 1031 -14.73 9.67 -34.38
N ALA A 1032 -14.31 10.96 -34.38
CA ALA A 1032 -14.50 11.85 -35.52
C ALA A 1032 -13.50 11.60 -36.67
N THR A 1033 -12.29 11.10 -36.38
CA THR A 1033 -11.25 10.81 -37.39
C THR A 1033 -11.29 9.34 -37.84
N GLY A 1034 -12.24 9.02 -38.72
CA GLY A 1034 -12.25 7.73 -39.42
C GLY A 1034 -13.07 7.82 -40.70
N GLY A 1035 -12.53 7.33 -41.82
CA GLY A 1035 -13.13 7.53 -43.15
C GLY A 1035 -14.60 7.13 -43.26
N ALA A 1036 -15.34 7.87 -44.08
CA ALA A 1036 -16.73 7.56 -44.42
C ALA A 1036 -16.80 6.24 -45.22
N ARG A 1037 -17.59 5.28 -44.73
CA ARG A 1037 -17.71 3.96 -45.37
C ARG A 1037 -18.44 4.12 -46.71
N ARG A 1038 -17.72 3.93 -47.84
CA ARG A 1038 -18.32 3.90 -49.18
C ARG A 1038 -19.15 2.62 -49.31
N ARG A 1039 -20.46 2.76 -49.53
CA ARG A 1039 -21.39 1.64 -49.69
C ARG A 1039 -22.43 2.01 -50.75
N GLY A 1040 -22.46 1.29 -51.86
CA GLY A 1040 -23.35 1.62 -52.99
C GLY A 1040 -23.10 3.01 -53.59
N GLY A 1041 -21.83 3.39 -53.80
CA GLY A 1041 -21.44 4.66 -54.41
C GLY A 1041 -21.56 5.91 -53.53
N ARG A 1042 -22.50 5.96 -52.58
CA ARG A 1042 -22.60 7.04 -51.59
C ARG A 1042 -21.67 6.80 -50.39
N ALA A 1043 -21.14 7.88 -49.82
CA ALA A 1043 -20.29 7.85 -48.64
C ALA A 1043 -21.13 8.17 -47.38
N ALA A 1044 -21.32 7.18 -46.51
CA ALA A 1044 -22.04 7.37 -45.27
C ALA A 1044 -21.14 8.04 -44.22
N ARG A 1045 -21.56 9.21 -43.73
CA ARG A 1045 -20.91 9.95 -42.64
C ARG A 1045 -21.28 9.32 -41.30
N ARG A 1046 -20.28 8.78 -40.58
CA ARG A 1046 -20.44 8.20 -39.22
C ARG A 1046 -21.13 9.21 -38.30
N THR A 1047 -21.99 8.71 -37.41
CA THR A 1047 -22.58 9.50 -36.32
C THR A 1047 -21.84 9.21 -35.03
N VAL A 1048 -21.49 10.26 -34.27
CA VAL A 1048 -20.89 10.15 -32.94
C VAL A 1048 -21.78 10.89 -31.97
N ILE A 1049 -22.30 10.18 -30.97
CA ILE A 1049 -23.22 10.69 -29.96
C ILE A 1049 -22.49 10.70 -28.63
N VAL A 1050 -22.53 11.83 -27.92
CA VAL A 1050 -22.12 11.90 -26.51
C VAL A 1050 -23.36 11.76 -25.65
N ARG A 1051 -23.41 10.77 -24.76
CA ARG A 1051 -24.38 10.75 -23.65
C ARG A 1051 -23.71 11.31 -22.40
N THR A 1052 -24.28 12.37 -21.84
CA THR A 1052 -23.82 12.97 -20.59
C THR A 1052 -24.00 12.03 -19.39
N ILE A 1053 -23.46 12.43 -18.24
CA ILE A 1053 -23.42 11.64 -17.01
C ILE A 1053 -24.82 11.20 -16.52
N SER A 1054 -24.94 9.93 -16.13
CA SER A 1054 -26.00 9.49 -15.22
C SER A 1054 -25.49 9.71 -13.79
N PRO A 1055 -26.18 10.52 -12.96
CA PRO A 1055 -25.81 10.65 -11.56
C PRO A 1055 -26.13 9.36 -10.77
N SER A 1056 -25.55 9.27 -9.58
CA SER A 1056 -25.85 8.21 -8.61
C SER A 1056 -26.78 8.70 -7.50
N HIS A 1057 -27.75 7.89 -7.09
CA HIS A 1057 -28.78 8.29 -6.13
C HIS A 1057 -28.66 7.57 -4.78
N TYR A 1058 -27.50 7.71 -4.12
CA TYR A 1058 -27.33 7.21 -2.76
C TYR A 1058 -27.98 8.16 -1.75
N GLU A 1059 -28.95 7.65 -0.99
CA GLU A 1059 -29.53 8.32 0.18
C GLU A 1059 -28.99 7.71 1.48
N ASN A 1060 -28.96 8.53 2.55
CA ASN A 1060 -28.55 8.13 3.91
C ASN A 1060 -27.15 7.48 4.03
N GLY A 1061 -26.26 7.75 3.07
CA GLY A 1061 -24.90 7.22 3.06
C GLY A 1061 -24.24 7.36 1.68
N THR A 1062 -23.09 6.71 1.50
CA THR A 1062 -22.35 6.67 0.22
C THR A 1062 -22.33 5.25 -0.37
N TRP A 1063 -21.82 5.12 -1.60
CA TRP A 1063 -21.63 3.82 -2.28
C TRP A 1063 -20.84 2.79 -1.46
N ASN A 1064 -19.94 3.24 -0.58
CA ASN A 1064 -19.12 2.42 0.31
C ASN A 1064 -19.50 2.55 1.81
N GLY A 1065 -20.48 3.38 2.15
CA GLY A 1065 -20.85 3.72 3.53
C GLY A 1065 -22.37 3.68 3.72
N HIS A 1066 -22.93 2.47 3.78
CA HIS A 1066 -24.34 2.14 4.06
C HIS A 1066 -25.45 2.79 3.20
N GLY A 1067 -25.13 3.62 2.20
CA GLY A 1067 -26.12 4.30 1.37
C GLY A 1067 -26.96 3.36 0.51
N ASP A 1068 -28.20 3.77 0.24
CA ASP A 1068 -29.15 2.98 -0.57
C ASP A 1068 -30.12 3.88 -1.36
N CYS A 1069 -30.82 3.32 -2.33
CA CYS A 1069 -31.71 3.97 -3.28
C CYS A 1069 -33.10 3.33 -3.18
N VAL A 1070 -33.78 3.59 -2.07
CA VAL A 1070 -35.03 2.90 -1.70
C VAL A 1070 -36.31 3.65 -2.13
N ARG A 1071 -36.17 4.71 -2.94
CA ARG A 1071 -37.32 5.44 -3.48
C ARG A 1071 -38.13 4.56 -4.44
N THR A 1072 -39.45 4.73 -4.40
CA THR A 1072 -40.41 3.99 -5.24
C THR A 1072 -41.10 4.86 -6.29
N ARG A 1073 -40.68 6.14 -6.38
CA ARG A 1073 -41.18 7.16 -7.32
C ARG A 1073 -40.06 8.12 -7.75
N PRO A 1074 -40.13 8.70 -8.95
CA PRO A 1074 -39.24 9.77 -9.40
C PRO A 1074 -39.15 10.94 -8.41
N ALA A 1075 -38.00 11.59 -8.37
CA ALA A 1075 -37.85 12.90 -7.76
C ALA A 1075 -38.46 13.98 -8.69
N ARG A 1076 -39.05 15.03 -8.11
CA ARG A 1076 -39.52 16.19 -8.88
C ARG A 1076 -38.34 16.93 -9.50
N ARG A 1077 -38.60 17.70 -10.56
CA ARG A 1077 -37.60 18.59 -11.17
C ARG A 1077 -37.06 19.56 -10.11
N GLY A 1078 -35.74 19.54 -9.89
CA GLY A 1078 -35.06 20.32 -8.85
C GLY A 1078 -35.11 19.75 -7.42
N GLU A 1079 -35.76 18.61 -7.18
CA GLU A 1079 -35.74 17.93 -5.87
C GLU A 1079 -34.44 17.12 -5.67
N TRP A 1080 -33.85 16.60 -6.76
CA TRP A 1080 -32.53 16.00 -6.73
C TRP A 1080 -31.48 16.98 -7.26
N GLU A 1081 -30.48 17.30 -6.45
CA GLU A 1081 -29.36 18.16 -6.84
C GLU A 1081 -28.12 17.34 -7.16
N LEU A 1082 -27.56 17.55 -8.36
CA LEU A 1082 -26.26 16.98 -8.75
C LEU A 1082 -25.16 17.48 -7.80
N ASN A 1083 -24.27 16.58 -7.37
CA ASN A 1083 -23.12 17.01 -6.57
C ASN A 1083 -22.14 17.86 -7.40
N ALA A 1084 -21.25 18.60 -6.74
CA ALA A 1084 -20.32 19.52 -7.41
C ALA A 1084 -19.48 18.83 -8.51
N MET A 1085 -19.06 17.57 -8.29
CA MET A 1085 -18.30 16.82 -9.26
C MET A 1085 -19.16 16.34 -10.43
N GLU A 1086 -20.40 15.89 -10.20
CA GLU A 1086 -21.34 15.53 -11.28
C GLU A 1086 -21.65 16.74 -12.18
N LYS A 1087 -21.82 17.94 -11.59
CA LYS A 1087 -21.97 19.21 -12.32
C LYS A 1087 -20.73 19.54 -13.17
N ASP A 1088 -19.54 19.28 -12.66
CA ASP A 1088 -18.30 19.43 -13.43
C ASP A 1088 -18.19 18.40 -14.56
N MET A 1089 -18.53 17.13 -14.31
CA MET A 1089 -18.49 16.07 -15.32
C MET A 1089 -19.44 16.39 -16.48
N HIS A 1090 -20.68 16.79 -16.17
CA HIS A 1090 -21.66 17.25 -17.16
C HIS A 1090 -21.10 18.42 -17.99
N ARG A 1091 -20.63 19.49 -17.32
CA ARG A 1091 -20.10 20.68 -17.99
C ARG A 1091 -18.91 20.35 -18.92
N ILE A 1092 -17.97 19.53 -18.46
CA ILE A 1092 -16.80 19.11 -19.25
C ILE A 1092 -17.23 18.28 -20.48
N GLN A 1093 -18.19 17.37 -20.33
CA GLN A 1093 -18.73 16.57 -21.45
C GLN A 1093 -19.40 17.45 -22.51
N VAL A 1094 -20.18 18.45 -22.10
CA VAL A 1094 -20.83 19.42 -23.00
C VAL A 1094 -19.80 20.33 -23.68
N GLU A 1095 -18.79 20.83 -22.95
CA GLU A 1095 -17.73 21.67 -23.49
C GLU A 1095 -16.87 20.95 -24.54
N GLU A 1096 -16.37 19.75 -24.25
CA GLU A 1096 -15.53 18.99 -25.20
C GLU A 1096 -16.35 18.44 -26.38
N PHE A 1097 -17.64 18.14 -26.18
CA PHE A 1097 -18.59 17.91 -27.28
C PHE A 1097 -18.66 19.14 -28.21
N ALA A 1098 -18.90 20.34 -27.66
CA ALA A 1098 -19.01 21.56 -28.45
C ALA A 1098 -17.70 21.89 -29.18
N ALA A 1099 -16.55 21.67 -28.53
CA ALA A 1099 -15.23 21.82 -29.14
C ALA A 1099 -14.97 20.83 -30.28
N ALA A 1100 -15.46 19.59 -30.18
CA ALA A 1100 -15.41 18.62 -31.27
C ALA A 1100 -16.37 18.97 -32.41
N ALA A 1101 -17.62 19.34 -32.10
CA ALA A 1101 -18.67 19.67 -33.08
C ALA A 1101 -18.35 20.92 -33.93
N ARG A 1102 -17.57 21.87 -33.40
CA ARG A 1102 -17.09 23.05 -34.14
C ARG A 1102 -16.13 22.72 -35.29
N LYS A 1103 -15.48 21.54 -35.31
CA LYS A 1103 -14.48 21.18 -36.34
C LYS A 1103 -15.14 20.73 -37.65
N ARG A 1104 -15.23 21.65 -38.62
CA ARG A 1104 -15.80 21.40 -39.95
C ARG A 1104 -14.72 20.97 -40.94
N GLY A 1105 -15.03 19.97 -41.78
CA GLY A 1105 -14.13 19.48 -42.84
C GLY A 1105 -14.80 18.39 -43.70
N LYS A 1106 -14.34 18.21 -44.95
CA LYS A 1106 -14.83 17.14 -45.84
C LYS A 1106 -14.54 15.78 -45.21
N GLY A 1107 -15.60 15.02 -44.90
CA GLY A 1107 -15.49 13.68 -44.31
C GLY A 1107 -15.57 13.59 -42.77
N ALA A 1108 -15.68 14.71 -42.06
CA ALA A 1108 -15.87 14.71 -40.59
C ALA A 1108 -17.19 14.02 -40.18
N ALA A 1109 -17.26 13.47 -38.96
CA ALA A 1109 -18.44 12.79 -38.42
C ALA A 1109 -19.63 13.72 -38.07
N ARG A 1110 -20.85 13.17 -38.00
CA ARG A 1110 -22.05 13.82 -37.44
C ARG A 1110 -22.00 13.73 -35.91
N MET A 1111 -21.50 14.78 -35.28
CA MET A 1111 -21.53 14.93 -33.83
C MET A 1111 -22.98 15.21 -33.35
N MET A 1112 -23.43 14.55 -32.29
CA MET A 1112 -24.70 14.80 -31.60
C MET A 1112 -24.50 14.72 -30.08
N LEU A 1113 -25.25 15.51 -29.32
CA LEU A 1113 -25.30 15.45 -27.85
C LEU A 1113 -26.65 14.88 -27.43
N MET A 1114 -26.63 13.96 -26.47
CA MET A 1114 -27.80 13.36 -25.82
C MET A 1114 -27.71 13.72 -24.34
N ASP A 1115 -28.28 14.86 -23.94
CA ASP A 1115 -28.09 15.39 -22.59
C ASP A 1115 -29.03 14.74 -21.56
N ALA A 1116 -28.85 13.44 -21.34
CA ALA A 1116 -29.72 12.63 -20.49
C ALA A 1116 -29.66 13.01 -19.00
N THR A 1117 -28.69 13.81 -18.55
CA THR A 1117 -28.43 14.03 -17.11
C THR A 1117 -29.64 14.54 -16.33
N GLU A 1118 -30.42 15.50 -16.86
CA GLU A 1118 -31.61 16.03 -16.15
C GLU A 1118 -32.74 15.01 -16.05
N ALA A 1119 -32.93 14.18 -17.08
CA ALA A 1119 -33.89 13.09 -17.05
C ALA A 1119 -33.46 11.98 -16.08
N MET A 1120 -32.17 11.62 -16.05
CA MET A 1120 -31.68 10.58 -15.15
C MET A 1120 -31.61 11.03 -13.69
N ALA A 1121 -31.33 12.31 -13.40
CA ALA A 1121 -31.35 12.90 -12.05
C ALA A 1121 -32.74 12.89 -11.39
N GLN A 1122 -33.81 12.81 -12.18
CA GLN A 1122 -35.17 12.68 -11.66
C GLN A 1122 -35.54 11.24 -11.29
N ARG A 1123 -34.63 10.24 -11.40
CA ARG A 1123 -34.97 8.80 -11.29
C ARG A 1123 -34.27 8.00 -10.17
N PRO A 1124 -34.21 8.48 -8.91
CA PRO A 1124 -33.71 7.67 -7.79
C PRO A 1124 -34.44 6.32 -7.62
N ASP A 1125 -35.66 6.20 -8.15
CA ASP A 1125 -36.47 4.99 -8.10
C ASP A 1125 -36.06 3.89 -9.09
N ALA A 1126 -35.30 4.17 -10.15
CA ALA A 1126 -35.02 3.18 -11.20
C ALA A 1126 -33.71 2.38 -11.01
N HIS A 1127 -33.08 2.48 -9.84
CA HIS A 1127 -31.86 1.75 -9.48
C HIS A 1127 -32.12 0.32 -8.95
N PRO A 1128 -31.18 -0.63 -9.10
CA PRO A 1128 -31.30 -1.96 -8.52
C PRO A 1128 -31.32 -2.00 -6.98
N SER A 1129 -30.65 -1.08 -6.28
CA SER A 1129 -30.50 -1.17 -4.81
C SER A 1129 -29.91 -2.55 -4.45
N LYS A 1130 -30.55 -3.30 -3.55
CA LYS A 1130 -30.25 -4.69 -3.18
C LYS A 1130 -30.77 -5.73 -4.18
N TYR A 1131 -31.66 -5.36 -5.10
CA TYR A 1131 -32.38 -6.28 -6.01
C TYR A 1131 -31.54 -6.59 -7.25
N ARG A 1132 -30.40 -7.24 -7.02
CA ARG A 1132 -29.42 -7.64 -8.04
C ARG A 1132 -28.79 -8.98 -7.68
N LEU A 1133 -28.18 -9.64 -8.64
CA LEU A 1133 -27.17 -10.66 -8.36
C LEU A 1133 -26.04 -10.02 -7.55
N TRP A 1134 -25.90 -10.46 -6.31
CA TRP A 1134 -24.79 -10.14 -5.41
C TRP A 1134 -23.70 -11.22 -5.53
N GLN A 1135 -22.43 -10.83 -5.47
CA GLN A 1135 -21.27 -11.72 -5.53
C GLN A 1135 -20.26 -11.23 -4.47
N PRO A 1136 -20.17 -11.88 -3.29
CA PRO A 1136 -19.34 -11.40 -2.18
C PRO A 1136 -17.87 -11.27 -2.61
N ASP A 1137 -17.39 -12.29 -3.31
CA ASP A 1137 -16.00 -12.51 -3.70
C ASP A 1137 -15.50 -11.50 -4.75
N LYS A 1138 -16.36 -10.58 -5.19
CA LYS A 1138 -16.05 -9.52 -6.17
C LYS A 1138 -16.53 -8.13 -5.77
N PHE A 1139 -17.50 -8.02 -4.85
CA PHE A 1139 -18.10 -6.74 -4.48
C PHE A 1139 -18.33 -6.64 -2.97
N LYS A 1140 -17.49 -5.83 -2.30
CA LYS A 1140 -17.60 -5.46 -0.88
C LYS A 1140 -18.91 -4.72 -0.53
N VAL A 1141 -19.69 -4.31 -1.52
CA VAL A 1141 -20.90 -3.46 -1.41
C VAL A 1141 -22.14 -4.23 -1.88
N SER A 1142 -23.24 -4.14 -1.12
CA SER A 1142 -24.51 -4.85 -1.44
C SER A 1142 -25.58 -4.02 -2.16
N ARG A 1143 -25.42 -2.69 -2.27
CA ARG A 1143 -26.41 -1.78 -2.87
C ARG A 1143 -25.86 -1.10 -4.11
N ASP A 1144 -26.64 -1.08 -5.19
CA ASP A 1144 -26.26 -0.45 -6.45
C ASP A 1144 -27.21 0.71 -6.78
N CYS A 1145 -26.70 1.92 -6.58
CA CYS A 1145 -27.39 3.17 -6.91
C CYS A 1145 -26.66 3.94 -8.02
N VAL A 1146 -25.97 3.20 -8.89
CA VAL A 1146 -25.26 3.73 -10.07
C VAL A 1146 -25.87 3.16 -11.35
N HIS A 1147 -26.05 1.83 -11.41
CA HIS A 1147 -26.67 1.14 -12.53
C HIS A 1147 -28.20 1.19 -12.47
N TRP A 1148 -28.87 0.71 -13.51
CA TRP A 1148 -30.29 0.92 -13.72
C TRP A 1148 -31.01 -0.39 -14.00
N CYS A 1149 -32.19 -0.56 -13.41
CA CYS A 1149 -33.09 -1.67 -13.69
C CYS A 1149 -33.50 -1.67 -15.17
N LEU A 1150 -33.63 -2.87 -15.74
CA LEU A 1150 -34.09 -3.10 -17.10
C LEU A 1150 -35.32 -4.05 -17.09
N PRO A 1151 -36.47 -3.66 -17.67
CA PRO A 1151 -36.83 -2.32 -18.15
C PRO A 1151 -36.78 -1.25 -17.05
N GLY A 1152 -36.67 0.02 -17.45
CA GLY A 1152 -36.52 1.16 -16.54
C GLY A 1152 -36.01 2.43 -17.22
N ALA A 1153 -35.41 3.35 -16.46
CA ALA A 1153 -35.04 4.69 -16.95
C ALA A 1153 -34.07 4.70 -18.16
N MET A 1154 -33.25 3.65 -18.34
CA MET A 1154 -32.37 3.53 -19.50
C MET A 1154 -33.11 3.24 -20.81
N ASP A 1155 -34.37 2.80 -20.76
CA ASP A 1155 -35.20 2.68 -21.96
C ASP A 1155 -35.55 4.06 -22.52
N ALA A 1156 -35.75 5.08 -21.67
CA ALA A 1156 -35.95 6.47 -22.13
C ALA A 1156 -34.68 7.09 -22.73
N CYS A 1157 -33.49 6.69 -22.26
CA CYS A 1157 -32.24 7.02 -22.97
C CYS A 1157 -32.22 6.43 -24.40
N ASN A 1158 -32.93 5.33 -24.63
CA ASN A 1158 -33.09 4.74 -25.96
C ASN A 1158 -34.29 5.30 -26.75
N ASP A 1159 -35.36 5.77 -26.11
CA ASP A 1159 -36.39 6.63 -26.75
C ASP A 1159 -35.74 7.92 -27.29
N MET A 1160 -34.90 8.59 -26.49
CA MET A 1160 -34.11 9.75 -26.91
C MET A 1160 -33.20 9.41 -28.09
N LEU A 1161 -32.46 8.29 -28.02
CA LEU A 1161 -31.59 7.83 -29.11
C LEU A 1161 -32.37 7.51 -30.40
N PHE A 1162 -33.56 6.91 -30.27
CA PHE A 1162 -34.48 6.66 -31.38
C PHE A 1162 -34.94 7.99 -32.00
N HIS A 1163 -35.39 8.94 -31.19
CA HIS A 1163 -35.85 10.25 -31.67
C HIS A 1163 -34.72 11.02 -32.38
N MET A 1164 -33.52 11.07 -31.79
CA MET A 1164 -32.34 11.74 -32.37
C MET A 1164 -31.89 11.18 -33.74
N LEU A 1165 -32.17 9.90 -34.01
CA LEU A 1165 -31.68 9.20 -35.21
C LEU A 1165 -32.77 8.93 -36.25
N ILE A 1166 -34.04 8.85 -35.84
CA ILE A 1166 -35.15 8.32 -36.65
C ILE A 1166 -36.48 9.10 -36.47
N GLY A 1167 -36.60 10.00 -35.49
CA GLY A 1167 -37.85 10.64 -35.01
C GLY A 1167 -38.81 11.15 -36.09
#